data_AF-A0A9Q8ZHT6-F1
#
_entry.id   AF-A0A9Q8ZHT6-F1
#
_cell.length_a   1.000
_cell.length_b   1.000
_cell.length_c   1.000
_cell.angle_alpha   90.00
_cell.angle_beta   90.00
_cell.angle_gamma   90.00
#
_symmetry.space_group_name_H-M   'P 1'
#
loop_
_entity.id
_entity.type
_entity.pdbx_description
1 polymer ?
#
loop_
_entity_poly.entity_id
_entity_poly.type
_entity_poly.pdbx_seq_one_letter_code
_entity_poly.pdbx_strand_id
1 'polypeptide(L)'
;MTNGENDYERAQMSVIEDKALDGLTQSKSISGRRTKVESFQEGYVSEASRDISTLDIVSVGWSICNSWVGVMATLAFSLSNGGSPGLLYGLWFIFIMYGCVVYTLAELCRVYPSAGGQYHWTAVVAPKWCARLTSYTCGMINIFAWAALSSGVAIIVPQALLALVINYNPSYELQRLARAPHFQSSKAVWVTFVDLSGWNNKGIVFLIGLLTPGYMYAGIDGAIHLAEEALNAREAVTKALLSTWAIGFVTSFIAAVACMYSVQDFNAVATTKTGFPIFELWRQAMNSEAAATALLVFTLVAGLLATAGCQQTASRLTWSFALDSGLVASSKLSRINVRWQTPVWALCANGFVIFIIGCIYLGSSTAFSAFIGTGLILQLITFAFPAALLLLRGRPKRFLPHTRTFGLPSAFGWVANLFTVAFAVLCLIFYCFPPVRPVTASNMNYSPVVIGGMSIFMIVNWYTTSFAFFEALIEAGVKNCFVNLGSDHPSILEAMVKGQRELPDLFPKIITCPNEMVALSMADGYARMSGEAQCVIVHVDVGTLALAAAIHNAAMGRAPVLIFAGLSPYTIEGEALGSRTEFIHWIQDVPDQKQIMVRRALQLATSHPQGPSYLMGAREVMEETIEPYTINSAFWKPIAPAALPQEAVREIAEALIRASDPLVIVGFTGRNHTAVQSLVSLADTLRGLRVLDTGCSDMCFPADHPGWLGMKYGVDPAIENADVFLILDCDVPWINKLCKPKSAAKVFHLDVDPLKESMLLFYIDAQQRYRVDTQVALEQITEYLRGPLAKELTTVDFDRRAEALLQSHKERIRILDNRAKLSDQGNLTTDYVCSTLRKKLPQDTIFAVEAITNTIAVADQIRATLPGQWIHCGGGGLGWSGGGALGIKLAADAADALVLGKRKRFVVQIVGDGSYMFSVPSSVYWISVRYGIPVLTIVLNNLGWNAPRRSMLLVHPDGPASKATKGELNISFAPSPDYAGIAKAASNGEIFGARVVNPSEFEAALNGAVESLNRGISAVLDVAI
;
A
#
# COMPACT_ATOMS: atom_id res chain seq x y z
N MET A 1 -52.41 3.05 35.82
CA MET A 1 -53.25 2.40 34.79
C MET A 1 -52.96 3.12 33.47
N THR A 2 -51.85 2.98 32.76
CA THR A 2 -50.88 1.87 32.50
C THR A 2 -51.49 0.63 31.86
N ASN A 3 -50.93 0.31 30.67
CA ASN A 3 -50.95 -0.97 29.92
C ASN A 3 -52.02 -1.10 28.82
N GLY A 4 -51.87 -0.36 27.71
CA GLY A 4 -52.70 -0.59 26.52
C GLY A 4 -52.03 -0.30 25.17
N GLU A 5 -51.14 0.68 25.06
CA GLU A 5 -50.65 1.13 23.75
C GLU A 5 -49.26 0.59 23.33
N ASN A 6 -48.52 -0.09 24.21
CA ASN A 6 -47.17 -0.61 23.89
C ASN A 6 -47.14 -2.03 23.28
N ASP A 7 -48.28 -2.74 23.20
CA ASP A 7 -48.31 -4.12 22.70
C ASP A 7 -48.57 -4.22 21.18
N TYR A 8 -49.08 -3.16 20.55
CA TYR A 8 -49.33 -3.15 19.10
C TYR A 8 -48.05 -2.86 18.28
N GLU A 9 -47.16 -2.00 18.78
CA GLU A 9 -45.86 -1.71 18.13
C GLU A 9 -44.86 -2.88 18.28
N ARG A 10 -44.90 -3.64 19.38
CA ARG A 10 -44.07 -4.85 19.54
C ARG A 10 -44.48 -6.00 18.63
N ALA A 11 -45.78 -6.13 18.33
CA ALA A 11 -46.27 -7.19 17.46
C ALA A 11 -45.87 -6.97 15.99
N GLN A 12 -45.86 -5.72 15.50
CA GLN A 12 -45.43 -5.40 14.13
C GLN A 12 -43.91 -5.52 13.92
N MET A 13 -43.09 -5.24 14.94
CA MET A 13 -41.64 -5.44 14.87
C MET A 13 -41.24 -6.92 14.75
N SER A 14 -41.97 -7.83 15.40
CA SER A 14 -41.68 -9.29 15.35
C SER A 14 -41.99 -9.94 13.99
N VAL A 15 -43.00 -9.42 13.26
CA VAL A 15 -43.40 -9.96 11.94
C VAL A 15 -42.52 -9.43 10.80
N ILE A 16 -41.84 -8.29 11.01
CA ILE A 16 -40.90 -7.71 10.04
C ILE A 16 -39.50 -8.35 10.18
N GLU A 17 -39.08 -8.72 11.39
CA GLU A 17 -37.82 -9.48 11.59
C GLU A 17 -37.90 -10.90 10.99
N ASP A 18 -39.04 -11.58 11.09
CA ASP A 18 -39.21 -12.94 10.52
C ASP A 18 -39.24 -12.94 8.98
N LYS A 19 -39.78 -11.90 8.33
CA LYS A 19 -39.79 -11.80 6.86
C LYS A 19 -38.48 -11.29 6.25
N ALA A 20 -37.65 -10.59 7.03
CA ALA A 20 -36.31 -10.19 6.62
C ALA A 20 -35.32 -11.38 6.64
N LEU A 21 -35.58 -12.40 7.47
CA LEU A 21 -34.81 -13.65 7.47
C LEU A 21 -35.09 -14.52 6.23
N ASP A 22 -36.32 -14.55 5.73
CA ASP A 22 -36.70 -15.36 4.56
C ASP A 22 -36.22 -14.77 3.22
N GLY A 23 -36.04 -13.45 3.12
CA GLY A 23 -35.61 -12.78 1.88
C GLY A 23 -34.13 -12.96 1.52
N LEU A 24 -33.28 -13.36 2.47
CA LEU A 24 -31.83 -13.55 2.28
C LEU A 24 -31.46 -14.93 1.70
N THR A 25 -32.41 -15.85 1.53
CA THR A 25 -32.15 -17.22 1.04
C THR A 25 -32.28 -17.42 -0.48
N GLN A 26 -32.67 -16.43 -1.28
CA GLN A 26 -32.91 -16.61 -2.73
C GLN A 26 -31.91 -15.96 -3.71
N SER A 27 -30.81 -15.37 -3.25
CA SER A 27 -29.84 -14.70 -4.14
C SER A 27 -28.43 -15.27 -4.01
N LYS A 28 -28.19 -16.45 -4.61
CA LYS A 28 -26.93 -16.83 -5.31
C LYS A 28 -27.01 -18.30 -5.78
N SER A 29 -27.45 -18.48 -7.03
CA SER A 29 -27.10 -19.65 -7.83
C SER A 29 -26.18 -19.20 -8.98
N ILE A 30 -25.33 -20.11 -9.45
CA ILE A 30 -24.33 -20.02 -10.55
C ILE A 30 -22.86 -19.92 -10.06
N SER A 31 -22.25 -21.05 -9.68
CA SER A 31 -21.29 -21.82 -10.52
C SER A 31 -20.76 -23.02 -9.70
N GLY A 32 -20.91 -24.24 -10.23
CA GLY A 32 -20.91 -25.47 -9.43
C GLY A 32 -19.58 -26.22 -9.33
N ARG A 33 -19.38 -26.90 -8.19
CA ARG A 33 -19.26 -28.37 -8.11
C ARG A 33 -19.25 -28.88 -6.66
N ARG A 34 -20.15 -29.86 -6.42
CA ARG A 34 -20.30 -30.81 -5.29
C ARG A 34 -21.13 -30.39 -4.07
N THR A 35 -22.41 -30.74 -4.16
CA THR A 35 -23.40 -30.92 -3.09
C THR A 35 -23.19 -32.25 -2.33
N LYS A 36 -23.29 -32.21 -0.99
CA LYS A 36 -23.89 -33.27 -0.16
C LYS A 36 -24.47 -32.68 1.15
N VAL A 37 -25.73 -32.25 1.03
CA VAL A 37 -26.86 -32.27 2.01
C VAL A 37 -26.74 -31.59 3.39
N GLU A 38 -27.37 -30.41 3.46
CA GLU A 38 -28.22 -29.74 4.47
C GLU A 38 -28.14 -29.99 6.00
N SER A 39 -28.04 -28.85 6.70
CA SER A 39 -28.51 -28.49 8.05
C SER A 39 -27.71 -28.90 9.30
N PHE A 40 -26.76 -28.05 9.70
CA PHE A 40 -26.41 -27.78 11.11
C PHE A 40 -25.94 -26.32 11.21
N GLN A 41 -26.52 -25.53 12.12
CA GLN A 41 -26.19 -24.10 12.34
C GLN A 41 -24.68 -23.92 12.54
N GLU A 42 -24.07 -23.40 11.47
CA GLU A 42 -22.69 -22.94 11.24
C GLU A 42 -21.59 -23.81 11.86
N GLY A 43 -21.42 -25.00 11.27
CA GLY A 43 -20.33 -25.92 11.54
C GLY A 43 -19.04 -25.60 10.79
N TYR A 44 -17.97 -25.35 11.55
CA TYR A 44 -16.60 -25.68 11.12
C TYR A 44 -16.55 -27.19 10.85
N VAL A 45 -16.25 -27.60 9.61
CA VAL A 45 -15.87 -28.99 9.34
C VAL A 45 -14.43 -29.14 9.84
N SER A 46 -14.24 -29.84 10.96
CA SER A 46 -12.91 -30.21 11.44
C SER A 46 -12.18 -31.00 10.34
N GLU A 47 -11.12 -30.42 9.77
CA GLU A 47 -10.24 -31.12 8.82
C GLU A 47 -9.33 -32.15 9.53
N ALA A 48 -9.34 -32.22 10.87
CA ALA A 48 -8.54 -33.14 11.67
C ALA A 48 -9.37 -34.35 12.13
N SER A 49 -9.27 -35.46 11.40
CA SER A 49 -10.03 -36.71 11.61
C SER A 49 -9.48 -37.64 12.72
N ARG A 50 -8.86 -37.10 13.77
CA ARG A 50 -8.36 -37.93 14.89
C ARG A 50 -9.38 -37.94 16.03
N ASP A 51 -9.90 -39.12 16.35
CA ASP A 51 -10.84 -39.34 17.46
C ASP A 51 -10.07 -39.52 18.79
N ILE A 52 -9.70 -38.42 19.46
CA ILE A 52 -9.05 -38.46 20.77
C ILE A 52 -10.11 -38.65 21.87
N SER A 53 -9.93 -39.67 22.73
CA SER A 53 -10.88 -39.93 23.81
C SER A 53 -10.77 -38.92 24.95
N THR A 54 -11.80 -38.84 25.80
CA THR A 54 -11.77 -37.98 26.99
C THR A 54 -10.59 -38.30 27.92
N LEU A 55 -10.21 -39.57 28.05
CA LEU A 55 -9.08 -39.98 28.89
C LEU A 55 -7.75 -39.51 28.31
N ASP A 56 -7.61 -39.54 26.98
CA ASP A 56 -6.40 -39.10 26.29
C ASP A 56 -6.19 -37.59 26.46
N ILE A 57 -7.24 -36.78 26.35
CA ILE A 57 -7.16 -35.31 26.55
C ILE A 57 -6.83 -34.95 28.00
N VAL A 58 -7.43 -35.64 28.96
CA VAL A 58 -7.09 -35.50 30.38
C VAL A 58 -5.63 -35.85 30.62
N SER A 59 -5.14 -36.93 29.99
CA SER A 59 -3.74 -37.38 30.10
C SER A 59 -2.76 -36.38 29.50
N VAL A 60 -3.10 -35.76 28.36
CA VAL A 60 -2.29 -34.70 27.74
C VAL A 60 -2.24 -33.45 28.63
N GLY A 61 -3.38 -33.00 29.18
CA GLY A 61 -3.41 -31.87 30.12
C GLY A 61 -2.55 -32.10 31.36
N TRP A 62 -2.61 -33.32 31.92
CA TRP A 62 -1.76 -33.73 33.03
C TRP A 62 -0.27 -33.76 32.66
N SER A 63 0.06 -34.32 31.49
CA SER A 63 1.43 -34.43 31.01
C SER A 63 2.07 -33.07 30.69
N ILE A 64 1.30 -32.11 30.17
CA ILE A 64 1.78 -30.77 29.84
C ILE A 64 2.10 -29.99 31.11
N CYS A 65 1.17 -29.95 32.08
CA CYS A 65 1.37 -29.21 33.32
C CYS A 65 2.47 -29.82 34.18
N ASN A 66 2.53 -31.17 34.24
CA ASN A 66 3.48 -31.95 35.04
C ASN A 66 3.83 -31.29 36.39
N SER A 67 2.76 -30.93 37.12
CA SER A 67 2.74 -29.83 38.09
C SER A 67 3.81 -29.93 39.17
N TRP A 68 4.05 -31.15 39.68
CA TRP A 68 5.01 -31.38 40.74
C TRP A 68 6.46 -31.23 40.25
N VAL A 69 6.77 -31.57 38.99
CA VAL A 69 8.11 -31.38 38.41
C VAL A 69 8.40 -29.90 38.23
N GLY A 70 7.44 -29.12 37.71
CA GLY A 70 7.63 -27.68 37.49
C GLY A 70 7.94 -26.91 38.79
N VAL A 71 7.20 -27.19 39.87
CA VAL A 71 7.43 -26.58 41.19
C VAL A 71 8.79 -27.01 41.76
N MET A 72 9.17 -28.27 41.60
CA MET A 72 10.43 -28.77 42.16
C MET A 72 11.66 -28.33 41.35
N ALA A 73 11.54 -28.19 40.02
CA ALA A 73 12.60 -27.67 39.16
C ALA A 73 12.93 -26.20 39.48
N THR A 74 11.94 -25.43 39.94
CA THR A 74 12.07 -24.01 40.32
C THR A 74 12.17 -23.80 41.83
N LEU A 75 12.45 -24.86 42.59
CA LEU A 75 12.40 -24.85 44.05
C LEU A 75 13.37 -23.85 44.70
N ALA A 76 14.59 -23.72 44.14
CA ALA A 76 15.60 -22.79 44.66
C ALA A 76 15.09 -21.35 44.73
N PHE A 77 14.31 -20.92 43.73
CA PHE A 77 13.75 -19.57 43.67
C PHE A 77 12.79 -19.28 44.84
N SER A 78 11.90 -20.23 45.17
CA SER A 78 10.96 -20.09 46.30
C SER A 78 11.66 -20.17 47.65
N LEU A 79 12.68 -21.03 47.77
CA LEU A 79 13.48 -21.13 48.99
C LEU A 79 14.22 -19.83 49.32
N SER A 80 14.71 -19.11 48.31
CA SER A 80 15.33 -17.79 48.47
C SER A 80 14.33 -16.65 48.70
N ASN A 81 13.07 -16.82 48.29
CA ASN A 81 12.02 -15.81 48.33
C ASN A 81 10.80 -16.27 49.15
N GLY A 82 11.02 -16.56 50.43
CA GLY A 82 9.97 -16.90 51.40
C GLY A 82 10.12 -18.25 52.09
N GLY A 83 11.12 -19.05 51.70
CA GLY A 83 11.42 -20.33 52.34
C GLY A 83 10.30 -21.37 52.21
N SER A 84 10.33 -22.38 53.08
CA SER A 84 9.31 -23.44 53.10
C SER A 84 7.86 -22.91 53.26
N PRO A 85 7.58 -21.93 54.15
CA PRO A 85 6.24 -21.36 54.28
C PRO A 85 5.79 -20.60 53.03
N GLY A 86 6.69 -19.85 52.38
CA GLY A 86 6.39 -19.12 51.14
C GLY A 86 5.94 -20.06 50.01
N LEU A 87 6.59 -21.22 49.88
CA LEU A 87 6.20 -22.26 48.93
C LEU A 87 4.85 -22.89 49.29
N LEU A 88 4.68 -23.39 50.53
CA LEU A 88 3.50 -24.17 50.92
C LEU A 88 2.22 -23.33 50.97
N TYR A 89 2.28 -22.12 51.53
CA TYR A 89 1.13 -21.20 51.49
C TYR A 89 0.94 -20.60 50.09
N GLY A 90 2.02 -20.43 49.33
CA GLY A 90 1.95 -20.03 47.92
C GLY A 90 1.19 -21.04 47.06
N LEU A 91 1.38 -22.35 47.26
CA LEU A 91 0.64 -23.40 46.55
C LEU A 91 -0.87 -23.32 46.81
N TRP A 92 -1.28 -23.07 48.06
CA TRP A 92 -2.69 -22.85 48.40
C TRP A 92 -3.25 -21.59 47.75
N PHE A 93 -2.49 -20.49 47.79
CA PHE A 93 -2.90 -19.24 47.17
C PHE A 93 -3.09 -19.40 45.65
N ILE A 94 -2.12 -20.01 44.98
CA ILE A 94 -2.19 -20.29 43.53
C ILE A 94 -3.34 -21.26 43.21
N PHE A 95 -3.57 -22.30 44.01
CA PHE A 95 -4.69 -23.22 43.81
C PHE A 95 -6.05 -22.50 43.79
N ILE A 96 -6.27 -21.58 44.72
CA ILE A 96 -7.52 -20.82 44.80
C ILE A 96 -7.63 -19.85 43.62
N MET A 97 -6.58 -19.09 43.32
CA MET A 97 -6.60 -18.10 42.23
C MET A 97 -6.76 -18.76 40.85
N TYR A 98 -6.02 -19.84 40.57
CA TYR A 98 -6.20 -20.61 39.33
C TYR A 98 -7.52 -21.37 39.30
N GLY A 99 -8.13 -21.67 40.44
CA GLY A 99 -9.51 -22.16 40.48
C GLY A 99 -10.46 -21.20 39.75
N CYS A 100 -10.39 -19.91 40.08
CA CYS A 100 -11.16 -18.87 39.38
C CYS A 100 -10.89 -18.86 37.87
N VAL A 101 -9.62 -18.92 37.46
CA VAL A 101 -9.21 -18.99 36.05
C VAL A 101 -9.83 -20.21 35.36
N VAL A 102 -9.64 -21.41 35.94
CA VAL A 102 -10.10 -22.69 35.39
C VAL A 102 -11.61 -22.71 35.25
N TYR A 103 -12.35 -22.22 36.25
CA TYR A 103 -13.81 -22.14 36.16
C TYR A 103 -14.26 -21.18 35.06
N THR A 104 -13.60 -20.04 34.88
CA THR A 104 -13.88 -19.10 33.77
C THR A 104 -13.59 -19.72 32.40
N LEU A 105 -12.42 -20.36 32.22
CA LEU A 105 -12.05 -21.02 30.95
C LEU A 105 -12.97 -22.21 30.67
N ALA A 106 -13.30 -23.03 31.67
CA ALA A 106 -14.19 -24.18 31.56
C ALA A 106 -15.62 -23.78 31.14
N GLU A 107 -16.14 -22.66 31.67
CA GLU A 107 -17.45 -22.12 31.29
C GLU A 107 -17.46 -21.65 29.83
N LEU A 108 -16.40 -20.98 29.36
CA LEU A 108 -16.27 -20.53 27.97
C LEU A 108 -16.07 -21.71 27.00
N CYS A 109 -15.20 -22.67 27.34
CA CYS A 109 -14.98 -23.90 26.55
C CYS A 109 -16.25 -24.71 26.37
N ARG A 110 -17.13 -24.76 27.40
CA ARG A 110 -18.38 -25.50 27.33
C ARG A 110 -19.30 -24.95 26.24
N VAL A 111 -19.24 -23.64 25.99
CA VAL A 111 -20.05 -22.97 24.97
C VAL A 111 -19.34 -22.97 23.61
N TYR A 112 -18.05 -22.60 23.59
CA TYR A 112 -17.25 -22.43 22.37
C TYR A 112 -15.97 -23.28 22.41
N PRO A 113 -16.05 -24.62 22.22
CA PRO A 113 -14.85 -25.44 22.11
C PRO A 113 -14.14 -25.14 20.78
N SER A 114 -12.94 -24.57 20.83
CA SER A 114 -12.16 -24.25 19.64
C SER A 114 -10.68 -24.35 19.96
N ALA A 115 -9.88 -24.80 18.99
CA ALA A 115 -8.42 -24.80 19.12
C ALA A 115 -7.87 -23.37 19.33
N GLY A 116 -8.59 -22.34 18.88
CA GLY A 116 -8.23 -20.95 19.10
C GLY A 116 -8.48 -20.41 20.51
N GLY A 117 -9.26 -21.13 21.33
CA GLY A 117 -9.45 -20.84 22.75
C GLY A 117 -9.72 -19.35 23.05
N GLN A 118 -8.82 -18.74 23.82
CA GLN A 118 -8.94 -17.39 24.37
C GLN A 118 -9.10 -16.31 23.30
N TYR A 119 -8.37 -16.39 22.18
CA TYR A 119 -8.45 -15.36 21.14
C TYR A 119 -9.80 -15.44 20.41
N HIS A 120 -10.29 -16.66 20.19
CA HIS A 120 -11.61 -16.91 19.59
C HIS A 120 -12.72 -16.40 20.52
N TRP A 121 -12.67 -16.70 21.83
CA TRP A 121 -13.66 -16.17 22.78
C TRP A 121 -13.60 -14.66 22.90
N THR A 122 -12.41 -14.07 22.82
CA THR A 122 -12.22 -12.63 22.81
C THR A 122 -12.89 -12.02 21.58
N ALA A 123 -12.73 -12.60 20.40
CA ALA A 123 -13.42 -12.16 19.17
C ALA A 123 -14.95 -12.23 19.30
N VAL A 124 -15.47 -13.29 19.91
CA VAL A 124 -16.92 -13.50 20.10
C VAL A 124 -17.54 -12.51 21.09
N VAL A 125 -16.87 -12.24 22.21
CA VAL A 125 -17.45 -11.41 23.31
C VAL A 125 -17.20 -9.92 23.11
N ALA A 126 -16.10 -9.55 22.46
CA ALA A 126 -15.71 -8.17 22.25
C ALA A 126 -16.76 -7.38 21.43
N PRO A 127 -16.94 -6.07 21.71
CA PRO A 127 -17.63 -5.18 20.79
C PRO A 127 -17.01 -5.23 19.39
N LYS A 128 -17.84 -5.20 18.33
CA LYS A 128 -17.38 -5.31 16.94
C LYS A 128 -16.24 -4.35 16.59
N TRP A 129 -16.29 -3.12 17.10
CA TRP A 129 -15.27 -2.08 16.85
C TRP A 129 -13.87 -2.42 17.38
N CYS A 130 -13.73 -3.25 18.41
CA CYS A 130 -12.43 -3.67 18.96
C CYS A 130 -12.18 -5.17 18.91
N ALA A 131 -13.13 -5.98 18.40
CA ALA A 131 -13.04 -7.42 18.38
C ALA A 131 -11.80 -7.92 17.65
N ARG A 132 -11.48 -7.34 16.48
CA ARG A 132 -10.29 -7.70 15.69
C ARG A 132 -8.99 -7.37 16.43
N LEU A 133 -8.85 -6.15 16.93
CA LEU A 133 -7.64 -5.71 17.64
C LEU A 133 -7.41 -6.53 18.92
N THR A 134 -8.45 -6.71 19.74
CA THR A 134 -8.36 -7.41 21.02
C THR A 134 -8.14 -8.91 20.84
N SER A 135 -8.79 -9.54 19.86
CA SER A 135 -8.57 -10.96 19.55
C SER A 135 -7.19 -11.21 18.93
N TYR A 136 -6.75 -10.41 17.96
CA TYR A 136 -5.40 -10.52 17.39
C TYR A 136 -4.32 -10.35 18.47
N THR A 137 -4.49 -9.35 19.34
CA THR A 137 -3.59 -9.13 20.48
C THR A 137 -3.57 -10.33 21.41
N CYS A 138 -4.74 -10.86 21.77
CA CYS A 138 -4.87 -12.04 22.61
C CYS A 138 -4.20 -13.28 21.96
N GLY A 139 -4.42 -13.51 20.67
CA GLY A 139 -3.86 -14.65 19.92
C GLY A 139 -2.34 -14.59 19.80
N MET A 140 -1.79 -13.41 19.47
CA MET A 140 -0.34 -13.19 19.40
C MET A 140 0.32 -13.41 20.77
N ILE A 141 -0.23 -12.82 21.84
CA ILE A 141 0.27 -13.03 23.22
C ILE A 141 0.25 -14.52 23.56
N ASN A 142 -0.80 -15.24 23.16
CA ASN A 142 -0.93 -16.67 23.46
C ASN A 142 0.12 -17.54 22.74
N ILE A 143 0.41 -17.26 21.45
CA ILE A 143 1.47 -17.96 20.71
C ILE A 143 2.84 -17.74 21.37
N PHE A 144 3.15 -16.50 21.77
CA PHE A 144 4.39 -16.20 22.47
C PHE A 144 4.45 -16.85 23.86
N ALA A 145 3.33 -16.89 24.59
CA ALA A 145 3.23 -17.60 25.87
C ALA A 145 3.58 -19.09 25.68
N TRP A 146 2.99 -19.75 24.69
CA TRP A 146 3.25 -21.16 24.40
C TRP A 146 4.67 -21.43 23.89
N ALA A 147 5.29 -20.50 23.16
CA ALA A 147 6.70 -20.59 22.78
C ALA A 147 7.63 -20.54 24.02
N ALA A 148 7.36 -19.62 24.96
CA ALA A 148 8.11 -19.51 26.21
C ALA A 148 7.92 -20.71 27.14
N LEU A 149 6.69 -21.18 27.31
CA LEU A 149 6.37 -22.35 28.14
C LEU A 149 6.96 -23.63 27.55
N SER A 150 6.85 -23.83 26.23
CA SER A 150 7.46 -24.99 25.56
C SER A 150 8.98 -25.01 25.71
N SER A 151 9.63 -23.83 25.64
CA SER A 151 11.07 -23.70 25.89
C SER A 151 11.43 -24.02 27.35
N GLY A 152 10.58 -23.61 28.30
CA GLY A 152 10.73 -23.91 29.72
C GLY A 152 10.55 -25.38 30.08
N VAL A 153 9.70 -26.12 29.37
CA VAL A 153 9.61 -27.58 29.54
C VAL A 153 10.78 -28.28 28.85
N ALA A 154 11.18 -27.82 27.66
CA ALA A 154 12.26 -28.42 26.89
C ALA A 154 13.64 -28.35 27.57
N ILE A 155 13.91 -27.33 28.40
CA ILE A 155 15.19 -27.17 29.11
C ILE A 155 15.38 -28.18 30.26
N ILE A 156 14.30 -28.77 30.78
CA ILE A 156 14.38 -29.75 31.88
C ILE A 156 15.20 -30.98 31.46
N VAL A 157 15.06 -31.42 30.21
CA VAL A 157 15.75 -32.58 29.65
C VAL A 157 17.29 -32.37 29.61
N PRO A 158 17.83 -31.32 28.95
CA PRO A 158 19.27 -31.06 28.95
C PRO A 158 19.81 -30.72 30.34
N GLN A 159 19.04 -30.08 31.24
CA GLN A 159 19.47 -29.85 32.63
C GLN A 159 19.59 -31.15 33.43
N ALA A 160 18.63 -32.06 33.29
CA ALA A 160 18.69 -33.38 33.93
C ALA A 160 19.87 -34.20 33.38
N LEU A 161 20.12 -34.16 32.06
CA LEU A 161 21.29 -34.78 31.44
C LEU A 161 22.60 -34.15 31.93
N LEU A 162 22.68 -32.83 31.97
CA LEU A 162 23.86 -32.11 32.45
C LEU A 162 24.14 -32.43 33.92
N ALA A 163 23.11 -32.51 34.77
CA ALA A 163 23.24 -32.94 36.16
C ALA A 163 23.81 -34.36 36.26
N LEU A 164 23.40 -35.30 35.40
CA LEU A 164 24.00 -36.64 35.31
C LEU A 164 25.47 -36.57 34.89
N VAL A 165 25.81 -35.82 33.83
CA VAL A 165 27.19 -35.72 33.34
C VAL A 165 28.13 -35.09 34.37
N ILE A 166 27.72 -33.99 35.02
CA ILE A 166 28.49 -33.31 36.07
C ILE A 166 28.71 -34.26 37.26
N ASN A 167 27.71 -35.09 37.58
CA ASN A 167 27.81 -36.07 38.66
C ASN A 167 28.87 -37.15 38.38
N TYR A 168 29.00 -37.63 37.14
CA TYR A 168 29.94 -38.71 36.77
C TYR A 168 31.35 -38.23 36.32
N ASN A 169 31.61 -36.92 36.22
CA ASN A 169 32.94 -36.38 35.85
C ASN A 169 33.38 -35.11 36.64
N PRO A 170 33.94 -35.25 37.86
CA PRO A 170 34.56 -34.14 38.59
C PRO A 170 35.94 -34.53 39.18
N SER A 171 37.05 -33.88 38.82
CA SER A 171 38.34 -34.04 39.54
C SER A 171 38.34 -33.34 40.91
N TYR A 172 37.29 -33.57 41.70
CA TYR A 172 37.06 -33.04 43.04
C TYR A 172 36.37 -34.13 43.88
N GLU A 173 37.04 -34.57 44.95
CA GLU A 173 36.62 -35.66 45.83
C GLU A 173 35.57 -35.18 46.86
N LEU A 174 34.50 -35.95 47.08
CA LEU A 174 33.72 -35.89 48.32
C LEU A 174 33.13 -37.26 48.66
N GLN A 175 33.43 -37.77 49.87
CA GLN A 175 32.94 -39.05 50.41
C GLN A 175 32.02 -38.84 51.63
N ARG A 176 30.88 -39.57 51.62
CA ARG A 176 30.12 -40.18 52.77
C ARG A 176 29.31 -39.24 53.68
N LEU A 177 28.19 -39.59 54.36
CA LEU A 177 27.28 -40.75 54.55
C LEU A 177 26.11 -40.22 55.44
N ALA A 178 24.83 -40.56 55.22
CA ALA A 178 23.85 -40.96 56.26
C ALA A 178 22.37 -40.76 55.88
N ARG A 179 21.55 -41.70 56.33
CA ARG A 179 20.08 -41.64 56.43
C ARG A 179 19.69 -40.46 57.34
N ALA A 180 18.74 -39.60 56.94
CA ALA A 180 18.17 -38.58 57.82
C ALA A 180 17.39 -39.25 58.98
N PRO A 181 17.84 -39.19 60.25
CA PRO A 181 17.10 -39.70 61.40
C PRO A 181 16.06 -38.70 61.91
N HIS A 182 16.17 -37.43 61.49
CA HIS A 182 15.42 -36.30 62.01
C HIS A 182 14.80 -35.50 60.85
N PHE A 183 13.48 -35.42 60.85
CA PHE A 183 12.72 -34.52 59.97
C PHE A 183 12.87 -33.07 60.45
N GLN A 184 12.81 -32.10 59.53
CA GLN A 184 12.70 -30.68 59.92
C GLN A 184 11.52 -30.50 60.88
N SER A 185 11.70 -29.69 61.92
CA SER A 185 10.62 -29.44 62.89
C SER A 185 9.42 -28.79 62.20
N SER A 186 8.20 -29.08 62.64
CA SER A 186 6.99 -28.44 62.07
C SER A 186 7.06 -26.90 62.12
N LYS A 187 7.76 -26.33 63.11
CA LYS A 187 8.00 -24.88 63.18
C LYS A 187 8.89 -24.38 62.04
N ALA A 188 9.94 -25.13 61.68
CA ALA A 188 10.82 -24.77 60.57
C ALA A 188 10.10 -24.85 59.21
N VAL A 189 9.25 -25.86 59.01
CA VAL A 189 8.53 -26.07 57.74
C VAL A 189 7.37 -25.09 57.56
N TRP A 190 6.59 -24.82 58.62
CA TRP A 190 5.36 -24.04 58.51
C TRP A 190 5.47 -22.58 58.95
N VAL A 191 6.48 -22.20 59.75
CA VAL A 191 6.53 -20.87 60.39
C VAL A 191 7.78 -20.06 59.99
N THR A 192 8.92 -20.69 59.75
CA THR A 192 10.19 -19.97 59.50
C THR A 192 10.27 -19.40 58.07
N PHE A 193 10.03 -18.10 57.92
CA PHE A 193 10.16 -17.38 56.65
C PHE A 193 11.62 -16.98 56.37
N VAL A 194 12.17 -17.42 55.25
CA VAL A 194 13.54 -17.11 54.81
C VAL A 194 13.50 -16.05 53.72
N ASP A 195 14.33 -15.02 53.85
CA ASP A 195 14.45 -13.93 52.88
C ASP A 195 15.93 -13.71 52.52
N LEU A 196 16.30 -14.09 51.30
CA LEU A 196 17.63 -13.88 50.71
C LEU A 196 17.58 -12.87 49.56
N SER A 197 16.46 -12.14 49.43
CA SER A 197 16.15 -11.31 48.26
C SER A 197 16.64 -9.86 48.40
N GLY A 198 16.92 -9.39 49.62
CA GLY A 198 17.32 -8.01 49.88
C GLY A 198 16.18 -6.98 49.78
N TRP A 199 14.92 -7.42 49.72
CA TRP A 199 13.75 -6.54 49.76
C TRP A 199 13.30 -6.25 51.21
N ASN A 200 12.99 -5.00 51.51
CA ASN A 200 12.63 -4.58 52.89
C ASN A 200 11.21 -4.98 53.34
N ASN A 201 10.39 -5.59 52.47
CA ASN A 201 8.99 -5.92 52.75
C ASN A 201 8.70 -7.41 52.46
N LYS A 202 8.40 -8.18 53.51
CA LYS A 202 8.11 -9.62 53.42
C LYS A 202 6.91 -9.97 52.53
N GLY A 203 5.94 -9.07 52.39
CA GLY A 203 4.81 -9.25 51.48
C GLY A 203 5.22 -9.17 50.01
N ILE A 204 6.14 -8.26 49.66
CA ILE A 204 6.72 -8.20 48.31
C ILE A 204 7.54 -9.47 48.02
N VAL A 205 8.32 -9.94 48.99
CA VAL A 205 9.10 -11.18 48.88
C VAL A 205 8.19 -12.39 48.64
N PHE A 206 7.08 -12.48 49.38
CA PHE A 206 6.08 -13.52 49.17
C PHE A 206 5.46 -13.44 47.77
N LEU A 207 5.04 -12.25 47.30
CA LEU A 207 4.43 -12.06 45.99
C LEU A 207 5.38 -12.35 44.82
N ILE A 208 6.67 -12.01 44.94
CA ILE A 208 7.72 -12.40 43.99
C ILE A 208 7.89 -13.93 44.04
N GLY A 209 7.94 -14.52 45.24
CA GLY A 209 8.09 -15.95 45.48
C GLY A 209 6.95 -16.83 44.96
N LEU A 210 5.76 -16.25 44.67
CA LEU A 210 4.62 -16.96 44.07
C LEU A 210 4.89 -17.49 42.66
N LEU A 211 5.95 -17.03 41.99
CA LEU A 211 6.32 -17.51 40.66
C LEU A 211 6.50 -19.04 40.62
N THR A 212 7.20 -19.62 41.63
CA THR A 212 7.43 -21.07 41.72
C THR A 212 6.13 -21.87 41.90
N PRO A 213 5.25 -21.54 42.88
CA PRO A 213 3.89 -22.10 42.92
C PRO A 213 3.10 -21.94 41.62
N GLY A 214 3.29 -20.84 40.86
CA GLY A 214 2.62 -20.59 39.58
C GLY A 214 2.95 -21.63 38.50
N TYR A 215 4.17 -22.17 38.48
CA TYR A 215 4.57 -23.23 37.54
C TYR A 215 3.79 -24.54 37.72
N MET A 216 3.08 -24.72 38.84
CA MET A 216 2.15 -25.83 39.04
C MET A 216 1.09 -25.92 37.93
N TYR A 217 0.69 -24.77 37.34
CA TYR A 217 -0.34 -24.69 36.30
C TYR A 217 0.18 -24.06 34.99
N ALA A 218 1.48 -24.09 34.77
CA ALA A 218 2.08 -23.73 33.49
C ALA A 218 1.48 -24.61 32.38
N GLY A 219 0.84 -24.00 31.38
CA GLY A 219 0.23 -24.76 30.27
C GLY A 219 -1.15 -25.37 30.57
N ILE A 220 -1.87 -24.89 31.60
CA ILE A 220 -3.17 -25.45 32.02
C ILE A 220 -4.25 -25.44 30.92
N ASP A 221 -4.18 -24.51 29.98
CA ASP A 221 -5.07 -24.41 28.83
C ASP A 221 -4.66 -25.33 27.66
N GLY A 222 -3.63 -26.16 27.82
CA GLY A 222 -3.11 -26.96 26.70
C GLY A 222 -4.11 -27.94 26.09
N ALA A 223 -5.07 -28.41 26.89
CA ALA A 223 -6.18 -29.24 26.43
C ALA A 223 -7.19 -28.47 25.57
N ILE A 224 -7.29 -27.14 25.72
CA ILE A 224 -8.22 -26.28 24.96
C ILE A 224 -7.80 -26.25 23.49
N HIS A 225 -6.51 -26.14 23.22
CA HIS A 225 -5.98 -26.08 21.86
C HIS A 225 -6.08 -27.42 21.10
N LEU A 226 -6.51 -28.50 21.76
CA LEU A 226 -6.80 -29.81 21.17
C LEU A 226 -8.31 -30.09 21.03
N ALA A 227 -9.16 -29.08 21.26
CA ALA A 227 -10.62 -29.24 21.24
C ALA A 227 -11.16 -29.84 19.93
N GLU A 228 -10.55 -29.54 18.78
CA GLU A 228 -11.03 -29.99 17.47
C GLU A 228 -10.74 -31.46 17.16
N GLU A 229 -9.85 -32.09 17.93
CA GLU A 229 -9.51 -33.52 17.85
C GLU A 229 -10.25 -34.34 18.92
N ALA A 230 -11.08 -33.69 19.74
CA ALA A 230 -11.70 -34.30 20.90
C ALA A 230 -13.05 -34.93 20.59
N LEU A 231 -13.22 -36.21 20.95
CA LEU A 231 -14.54 -36.82 21.05
C LEU A 231 -15.36 -36.08 22.12
N ASN A 232 -16.47 -35.45 21.70
CA ASN A 232 -17.29 -34.59 22.56
C ASN A 232 -16.49 -33.44 23.21
N ALA A 233 -15.82 -32.63 22.39
CA ALA A 233 -14.96 -31.51 22.78
C ALA A 233 -15.47 -30.66 23.95
N ARG A 234 -16.76 -30.27 23.94
CA ARG A 234 -17.40 -29.49 25.01
C ARG A 234 -17.27 -30.13 26.38
N GLU A 235 -17.20 -31.45 26.46
CA GLU A 235 -17.13 -32.21 27.72
C GLU A 235 -15.73 -32.66 28.06
N ALA A 236 -15.02 -33.19 27.07
CA ALA A 236 -13.68 -33.70 27.27
C ALA A 236 -12.73 -32.59 27.75
N VAL A 237 -12.75 -31.43 27.10
CA VAL A 237 -11.87 -30.29 27.43
C VAL A 237 -12.22 -29.69 28.80
N THR A 238 -13.51 -29.52 29.10
CA THR A 238 -13.96 -29.03 30.42
C THR A 238 -13.54 -29.98 31.55
N LYS A 239 -13.67 -31.30 31.36
CA LYS A 239 -13.21 -32.30 32.34
C LYS A 239 -11.69 -32.29 32.48
N ALA A 240 -10.95 -32.13 31.38
CA ALA A 240 -9.49 -32.04 31.40
C ALA A 240 -8.99 -30.83 32.20
N LEU A 241 -9.60 -29.65 32.02
CA LEU A 241 -9.26 -28.45 32.79
C LEU A 241 -9.47 -28.64 34.31
N LEU A 242 -10.66 -29.11 34.70
CA LEU A 242 -11.02 -29.28 36.11
C LEU A 242 -10.19 -30.37 36.80
N SER A 243 -9.94 -31.49 36.11
CA SER A 243 -9.12 -32.58 36.65
C SER A 243 -7.64 -32.19 36.75
N THR A 244 -7.09 -31.51 35.75
CA THR A 244 -5.69 -31.05 35.77
C THR A 244 -5.44 -30.06 36.91
N TRP A 245 -6.38 -29.16 37.18
CA TRP A 245 -6.35 -28.27 38.33
C TRP A 245 -6.32 -29.03 39.67
N ALA A 246 -7.24 -29.98 39.87
CA ALA A 246 -7.31 -30.73 41.13
C ALA A 246 -6.10 -31.66 41.35
N ILE A 247 -5.71 -32.43 40.33
CA ILE A 247 -4.59 -33.38 40.41
C ILE A 247 -3.28 -32.61 40.56
N GLY A 248 -3.11 -31.49 39.85
CA GLY A 248 -1.93 -30.62 39.94
C GLY A 248 -1.66 -30.13 41.36
N PHE A 249 -2.70 -29.71 42.07
CA PHE A 249 -2.57 -29.34 43.48
C PHE A 249 -2.19 -30.52 44.36
N VAL A 250 -2.94 -31.62 44.31
CA VAL A 250 -2.73 -32.77 45.20
C VAL A 250 -1.31 -33.32 45.07
N THR A 251 -0.86 -33.51 43.83
CA THR A 251 0.48 -34.04 43.54
C THR A 251 1.59 -33.07 43.95
N SER A 252 1.47 -31.79 43.62
CA SER A 252 2.51 -30.79 43.92
C SER A 252 2.57 -30.47 45.41
N PHE A 253 1.43 -30.43 46.10
CA PHE A 253 1.38 -30.17 47.53
C PHE A 253 1.96 -31.33 48.33
N ILE A 254 1.57 -32.59 48.02
CA ILE A 254 2.14 -33.77 48.67
C ILE A 254 3.65 -33.85 48.42
N ALA A 255 4.08 -33.63 47.16
CA ALA A 255 5.49 -33.61 46.81
C ALA A 255 6.25 -32.50 47.54
N ALA A 256 5.74 -31.27 47.56
CA ALA A 256 6.37 -30.14 48.24
C ALA A 256 6.47 -30.36 49.75
N VAL A 257 5.43 -30.87 50.41
CA VAL A 257 5.48 -31.20 51.84
C VAL A 257 6.54 -32.27 52.11
N ALA A 258 6.52 -33.38 51.37
CA ALA A 258 7.51 -34.44 51.51
C ALA A 258 8.94 -33.92 51.30
N CYS A 259 9.12 -33.06 50.30
CA CYS A 259 10.37 -32.40 49.99
C CYS A 259 10.84 -31.49 51.13
N MET A 260 9.99 -30.58 51.64
CA MET A 260 10.35 -29.61 52.68
C MET A 260 10.71 -30.27 54.02
N TYR A 261 10.07 -31.40 54.35
CA TYR A 261 10.47 -32.19 55.53
C TYR A 261 11.81 -32.93 55.33
N SER A 262 12.22 -33.13 54.08
CA SER A 262 13.44 -33.87 53.71
C SER A 262 14.65 -32.98 53.45
N VAL A 263 14.48 -31.65 53.31
CA VAL A 263 15.60 -30.71 53.15
C VAL A 263 16.42 -30.65 54.44
N GLN A 264 17.72 -30.92 54.34
CA GLN A 264 18.64 -30.83 55.48
C GLN A 264 19.55 -29.59 55.35
N ASP A 265 20.10 -29.35 54.16
CA ASP A 265 20.92 -28.17 53.86
C ASP A 265 20.25 -27.31 52.79
N PHE A 266 19.62 -26.23 53.23
CA PHE A 266 18.95 -25.27 52.35
C PHE A 266 19.92 -24.56 51.39
N ASN A 267 21.15 -24.27 51.84
CA ASN A 267 22.12 -23.56 51.01
C ASN A 267 22.68 -24.48 49.92
N ALA A 268 22.93 -25.75 50.22
CA ALA A 268 23.36 -26.74 49.23
C ALA A 268 22.31 -26.95 48.12
N VAL A 269 21.03 -27.01 48.48
CA VAL A 269 19.93 -27.11 47.49
C VAL A 269 19.80 -25.83 46.68
N ALA A 270 19.90 -24.65 47.31
CA ALA A 270 19.75 -23.37 46.63
C ALA A 270 20.94 -23.01 45.72
N THR A 271 22.14 -23.52 46.00
CA THR A 271 23.39 -23.18 45.28
C THR A 271 24.06 -24.37 44.60
N THR A 272 23.31 -25.46 44.36
CA THR A 272 23.87 -26.70 43.80
C THR A 272 24.63 -26.46 42.48
N LYS A 273 25.82 -27.05 42.38
CA LYS A 273 26.65 -27.02 41.16
C LYS A 273 26.03 -27.77 39.99
N THR A 274 25.07 -28.66 40.24
CA THR A 274 24.36 -29.40 39.19
C THR A 274 23.36 -28.53 38.44
N GLY A 275 23.02 -27.34 38.97
CA GLY A 275 21.99 -26.46 38.41
C GLY A 275 20.57 -27.02 38.47
N PHE A 276 20.36 -28.20 39.07
CA PHE A 276 19.07 -28.89 39.15
C PHE A 276 18.74 -29.27 40.62
N PRO A 277 18.12 -28.36 41.40
CA PRO A 277 17.94 -28.49 42.86
C PRO A 277 17.22 -29.75 43.32
N ILE A 278 16.27 -30.25 42.53
CA ILE A 278 15.49 -31.46 42.84
C ILE A 278 16.37 -32.73 42.92
N PHE A 279 17.44 -32.80 42.13
CA PHE A 279 18.37 -33.93 42.18
C PHE A 279 19.16 -33.93 43.49
N GLU A 280 19.65 -32.75 43.91
CA GLU A 280 20.34 -32.58 45.19
C GLU A 280 19.41 -32.92 46.36
N LEU A 281 18.14 -32.51 46.26
CA LEU A 281 17.13 -32.83 47.25
C LEU A 281 16.85 -34.34 47.37
N TRP A 282 16.71 -35.05 46.25
CA TRP A 282 16.52 -36.51 46.28
C TRP A 282 17.74 -37.26 46.77
N ARG A 283 18.93 -36.73 46.49
CA ARG A 283 20.17 -37.25 47.05
C ARG A 283 20.16 -37.13 48.58
N GLN A 284 19.72 -35.98 49.11
CA GLN A 284 19.54 -35.76 50.56
C GLN A 284 18.44 -36.66 51.15
N ALA A 285 17.31 -36.82 50.45
CA ALA A 285 16.15 -37.58 50.94
C ALA A 285 16.34 -39.10 50.91
N MET A 286 16.92 -39.63 49.83
CA MET A 286 17.00 -41.08 49.57
C MET A 286 18.29 -41.71 50.10
N ASN A 287 19.30 -40.93 50.49
CA ASN A 287 20.62 -41.39 50.93
C ASN A 287 21.24 -42.42 49.95
N SER A 288 20.98 -42.24 48.66
CA SER A 288 21.45 -43.12 47.59
C SER A 288 21.51 -42.34 46.29
N GLU A 289 22.72 -42.23 45.74
CA GLU A 289 22.96 -41.61 44.45
C GLU A 289 22.31 -42.40 43.32
N ALA A 290 22.28 -43.73 43.41
CA ALA A 290 21.60 -44.58 42.45
C ALA A 290 20.07 -44.37 42.45
N ALA A 291 19.46 -44.20 43.64
CA ALA A 291 18.03 -43.93 43.75
C ALA A 291 17.68 -42.51 43.26
N ALA A 292 18.50 -41.50 43.61
CA ALA A 292 18.35 -40.14 43.10
C ALA A 292 18.54 -40.08 41.57
N THR A 293 19.48 -40.86 41.03
CA THR A 293 19.70 -41.02 39.58
C THR A 293 18.49 -41.67 38.92
N ALA A 294 17.91 -42.73 39.49
CA ALA A 294 16.73 -43.37 38.93
C ALA A 294 15.51 -42.43 38.87
N LEU A 295 15.30 -41.62 39.92
CA LEU A 295 14.26 -40.57 39.94
C LEU A 295 14.55 -39.47 38.91
N LEU A 296 15.82 -39.09 38.73
CA LEU A 296 16.24 -38.13 37.71
C LEU A 296 16.00 -38.65 36.28
N VAL A 297 16.29 -39.93 36.01
CA VAL A 297 15.98 -40.58 34.73
C VAL A 297 14.46 -40.61 34.50
N PHE A 298 13.66 -40.87 35.53
CA PHE A 298 12.21 -40.80 35.42
C PHE A 298 11.72 -39.38 35.07
N THR A 299 12.29 -38.34 35.68
CA THR A 299 11.99 -36.94 35.34
C THR A 299 12.42 -36.58 33.94
N LEU A 300 13.53 -37.13 33.45
CA LEU A 300 13.98 -36.95 32.07
C LEU A 300 12.94 -37.52 31.08
N VAL A 301 12.45 -38.73 31.32
CA VAL A 301 11.39 -39.35 30.50
C VAL A 301 10.10 -38.53 30.57
N ALA A 302 9.69 -38.10 31.77
CA ALA A 302 8.51 -37.26 31.94
C ALA A 302 8.65 -35.91 31.20
N GLY A 303 9.84 -35.30 31.22
CA GLY A 303 10.15 -34.06 30.49
C GLY A 303 10.09 -34.22 28.97
N LEU A 304 10.56 -35.34 28.43
CA LEU A 304 10.44 -35.64 26.99
C LEU A 304 8.97 -35.76 26.56
N LEU A 305 8.15 -36.46 27.35
CA LEU A 305 6.72 -36.62 27.08
C LEU A 305 5.96 -35.29 27.20
N ALA A 306 6.26 -34.49 28.23
CA ALA A 306 5.71 -33.16 28.40
C ALA A 306 6.08 -32.23 27.23
N THR A 307 7.33 -32.28 26.76
CA THR A 307 7.79 -31.49 25.60
C THR A 307 7.01 -31.85 24.33
N ALA A 308 6.75 -33.14 24.10
CA ALA A 308 5.93 -33.59 22.99
C ALA A 308 4.48 -33.06 23.09
N GLY A 309 3.89 -33.09 24.29
CA GLY A 309 2.57 -32.51 24.56
C GLY A 309 2.53 -31.00 24.30
N CYS A 310 3.52 -30.24 24.79
CA CYS A 310 3.63 -28.80 24.54
C CYS A 310 3.77 -28.49 23.04
N GLN A 311 4.56 -29.28 22.29
CA GLN A 311 4.68 -29.13 20.84
C GLN A 311 3.36 -29.37 20.12
N GLN A 312 2.64 -30.42 20.49
CA GLN A 312 1.34 -30.73 19.90
C GLN A 312 0.36 -29.57 20.10
N THR A 313 0.20 -29.11 21.34
CA THR A 313 -0.67 -27.99 21.71
C THR A 313 -0.26 -26.68 21.04
N ALA A 314 1.01 -26.28 21.14
CA ALA A 314 1.49 -25.03 20.55
C ALA A 314 1.31 -25.05 19.03
N SER A 315 1.57 -26.17 18.36
CA SER A 315 1.42 -26.27 16.90
C SER A 315 -0.03 -26.12 16.45
N ARG A 316 -0.98 -26.61 17.24
CA ARG A 316 -2.42 -26.47 16.98
C ARG A 316 -2.92 -25.05 17.20
N LEU A 317 -2.42 -24.36 18.23
CA LEU A 317 -2.69 -22.93 18.41
C LEU A 317 -2.14 -22.11 17.23
N THR A 318 -0.88 -22.32 16.84
CA THR A 318 -0.25 -21.65 15.70
C THR A 318 -1.02 -21.92 14.40
N TRP A 319 -1.45 -23.16 14.17
CA TRP A 319 -2.25 -23.56 13.02
C TRP A 319 -3.64 -22.89 13.02
N SER A 320 -4.35 -22.91 14.16
CA SER A 320 -5.67 -22.27 14.31
C SER A 320 -5.58 -20.77 14.04
N PHE A 321 -4.57 -20.10 14.60
CA PHE A 321 -4.39 -18.67 14.39
C PHE A 321 -3.97 -18.34 12.94
N ALA A 322 -3.29 -19.26 12.24
CA ALA A 322 -2.99 -19.14 10.82
C ALA A 322 -4.22 -19.37 9.91
N LEU A 323 -5.24 -20.13 10.34
CA LEU A 323 -6.51 -20.23 9.60
C LEU A 323 -7.21 -18.87 9.52
N ASP A 324 -7.08 -18.06 10.56
CA ASP A 324 -7.64 -16.70 10.64
C ASP A 324 -6.71 -15.63 10.06
N SER A 325 -5.70 -16.03 9.26
CA SER A 325 -4.69 -15.14 8.66
C SER A 325 -3.90 -14.28 9.67
N GLY A 326 -3.74 -14.76 10.90
CA GLY A 326 -3.08 -14.03 11.98
C GLY A 326 -1.55 -14.03 11.94
N LEU A 327 -0.90 -14.81 11.07
CA LEU A 327 0.56 -14.99 11.02
C LEU A 327 1.17 -14.76 9.63
N VAL A 328 2.46 -14.43 9.60
CA VAL A 328 3.24 -14.46 8.34
C VAL A 328 3.29 -15.89 7.81
N ALA A 329 3.09 -16.06 6.50
CA ALA A 329 2.97 -17.36 5.84
C ALA A 329 1.81 -18.22 6.35
N SER A 330 0.69 -17.58 6.74
CA SER A 330 -0.55 -18.25 7.17
C SER A 330 -0.99 -19.31 6.17
N SER A 331 -0.92 -19.02 4.86
CA SER A 331 -1.23 -19.97 3.78
C SER A 331 -0.41 -21.27 3.76
N LYS A 332 0.76 -21.33 4.42
CA LYS A 332 1.54 -22.56 4.63
C LYS A 332 1.30 -23.16 6.01
N LEU A 333 1.24 -22.32 7.05
CA LEU A 333 1.08 -22.73 8.44
C LEU A 333 -0.29 -23.34 8.74
N SER A 334 -1.33 -22.93 8.00
CA SER A 334 -2.70 -23.44 8.11
C SER A 334 -2.91 -24.80 7.42
N ARG A 335 -1.90 -25.34 6.70
CA ARG A 335 -2.06 -26.61 5.98
C ARG A 335 -1.89 -27.82 6.88
N ILE A 336 -2.88 -28.72 6.86
CA ILE A 336 -2.76 -30.07 7.43
C ILE A 336 -2.14 -31.02 6.41
N ASN A 337 -1.16 -31.83 6.84
CA ASN A 337 -0.62 -32.87 5.99
C ASN A 337 -1.60 -34.04 5.86
N VAL A 338 -1.99 -34.41 4.64
CA VAL A 338 -3.00 -35.45 4.38
C VAL A 338 -2.62 -36.83 4.93
N ARG A 339 -1.33 -37.19 4.93
CA ARG A 339 -0.85 -38.51 5.39
C ARG A 339 -0.86 -38.61 6.92
N TRP A 340 -0.41 -37.56 7.59
CA TRP A 340 -0.20 -37.57 9.04
C TRP A 340 -1.34 -36.93 9.84
N GLN A 341 -2.22 -36.17 9.18
CA GLN A 341 -3.32 -35.40 9.77
C GLN A 341 -2.83 -34.37 10.80
N THR A 342 -1.60 -33.87 10.63
CA THR A 342 -0.94 -32.91 11.54
C THR A 342 -0.47 -31.65 10.81
N PRO A 343 -0.40 -30.48 11.48
CA PRO A 343 0.03 -29.23 10.86
C PRO A 343 1.56 -29.16 10.90
N VAL A 344 2.21 -29.92 10.01
CA VAL A 344 3.67 -30.12 10.01
C VAL A 344 4.43 -28.80 9.92
N TRP A 345 3.93 -27.84 9.15
CA TRP A 345 4.57 -26.52 9.02
C TRP A 345 4.50 -25.71 10.31
N ALA A 346 3.36 -25.71 11.00
CA ALA A 346 3.23 -25.06 12.30
C ALA A 346 4.12 -25.73 13.36
N LEU A 347 4.22 -27.07 13.33
CA LEU A 347 5.08 -27.83 14.22
C LEU A 347 6.57 -27.52 13.99
N CYS A 348 7.03 -27.50 12.73
CA CYS A 348 8.40 -27.11 12.40
C CYS A 348 8.70 -25.65 12.76
N ALA A 349 7.76 -24.73 12.51
CA ALA A 349 7.92 -23.32 12.85
C ALA A 349 8.07 -23.13 14.37
N ASN A 350 7.22 -23.77 15.16
CA ASN A 350 7.32 -23.73 16.62
C ASN A 350 8.62 -24.35 17.13
N GLY A 351 9.03 -25.50 16.59
CA GLY A 351 10.30 -26.13 16.93
C GLY A 351 11.52 -25.24 16.62
N PHE A 352 11.48 -24.53 15.49
CA PHE A 352 12.53 -23.56 15.12
C PHE A 352 12.58 -22.36 16.07
N VAL A 353 11.43 -21.80 16.43
CA VAL A 353 11.35 -20.70 17.41
C VAL A 353 11.91 -21.13 18.77
N ILE A 354 11.54 -22.31 19.25
CA ILE A 354 12.05 -22.86 20.52
C ILE A 354 13.55 -23.13 20.45
N PHE A 355 14.07 -23.59 19.31
CA PHE A 355 15.51 -23.73 19.11
C PHE A 355 16.24 -22.39 19.24
N ILE A 356 15.72 -21.31 18.60
CA ILE A 356 16.29 -19.96 18.72
C ILE A 356 16.26 -19.48 20.18
N ILE A 357 15.14 -19.67 20.88
CA ILE A 357 15.02 -19.31 22.30
C ILE A 357 16.02 -20.12 23.13
N GLY A 358 16.20 -21.40 22.84
CA GLY A 358 17.20 -22.26 23.48
C GLY A 358 18.63 -21.74 23.32
N CYS A 359 18.98 -21.16 22.17
CA CYS A 359 20.29 -20.53 21.95
C CYS A 359 20.55 -19.34 22.89
N ILE A 360 19.51 -18.67 23.42
CA ILE A 360 19.67 -17.60 24.41
C ILE A 360 20.34 -18.15 25.69
N TYR A 361 20.01 -19.39 26.09
CA TYR A 361 20.60 -20.01 27.27
C TYR A 361 22.12 -20.13 27.20
N LEU A 362 22.67 -20.33 25.98
CA LEU A 362 24.12 -20.40 25.75
C LEU A 362 24.82 -19.06 26.01
N GLY A 363 24.15 -17.95 25.76
CA GLY A 363 24.68 -16.60 25.99
C GLY A 363 24.37 -16.04 27.38
N SER A 364 23.18 -16.31 27.90
CA SER A 364 22.74 -15.86 29.23
C SER A 364 21.60 -16.73 29.76
N SER A 365 21.91 -17.54 30.78
CA SER A 365 20.91 -18.31 31.52
C SER A 365 19.88 -17.39 32.21
N THR A 366 20.27 -16.17 32.60
CA THR A 366 19.38 -15.15 33.18
C THR A 366 18.37 -14.65 32.16
N ALA A 367 18.82 -14.29 30.95
CA ALA A 367 17.93 -13.81 29.89
C ALA A 367 16.95 -14.91 29.45
N PHE A 368 17.42 -16.14 29.35
CA PHE A 368 16.58 -17.30 29.05
C PHE A 368 15.54 -17.56 30.16
N SER A 369 15.95 -17.50 31.44
CA SER A 369 15.04 -17.70 32.57
C SER A 369 13.97 -16.60 32.65
N ALA A 370 14.33 -15.36 32.32
CA ALA A 370 13.39 -14.24 32.22
C ALA A 370 12.37 -14.46 31.09
N PHE A 371 12.80 -14.98 29.93
CA PHE A 371 11.92 -15.33 28.83
C PHE A 371 10.91 -16.41 29.22
N ILE A 372 11.34 -17.48 29.92
CA ILE A 372 10.44 -18.53 30.42
C ILE A 372 9.45 -17.96 31.44
N GLY A 373 9.93 -17.16 32.40
CA GLY A 373 9.08 -16.52 33.42
C GLY A 373 8.03 -15.59 32.79
N THR A 374 8.37 -14.92 31.69
CA THR A 374 7.43 -14.11 30.90
C THR A 374 6.30 -14.98 30.33
N GLY A 375 6.54 -16.25 30.00
CA GLY A 375 5.51 -17.16 29.50
C GLY A 375 4.31 -17.31 30.43
N LEU A 376 4.53 -17.41 31.75
CA LEU A 376 3.45 -17.43 32.75
C LEU A 376 2.67 -16.11 32.81
N ILE A 377 3.36 -14.98 32.69
CA ILE A 377 2.74 -13.64 32.65
C ILE A 377 1.81 -13.54 31.44
N LEU A 378 2.32 -13.88 30.26
CA LEU A 378 1.58 -13.81 29.00
C LEU A 378 0.37 -14.76 29.02
N GLN A 379 0.54 -15.97 29.55
CA GLN A 379 -0.55 -16.93 29.69
C GLN A 379 -1.69 -16.38 30.57
N LEU A 380 -1.38 -15.83 31.75
CA LEU A 380 -2.40 -15.23 32.63
C LEU A 380 -3.08 -14.01 31.98
N ILE A 381 -2.34 -13.20 31.22
CA ILE A 381 -2.91 -12.07 30.46
C ILE A 381 -3.92 -12.58 29.44
N THR A 382 -3.63 -13.64 28.68
CA THR A 382 -4.56 -14.18 27.67
C THR A 382 -5.87 -14.65 28.31
N PHE A 383 -5.81 -15.20 29.53
CA PHE A 383 -7.01 -15.62 30.27
C PHE A 383 -7.84 -14.42 30.75
N ALA A 384 -7.19 -13.29 31.04
CA ALA A 384 -7.84 -12.08 31.50
C ALA A 384 -8.65 -11.37 30.40
N PHE A 385 -8.28 -11.48 29.11
CA PHE A 385 -9.01 -10.85 27.99
C PHE A 385 -10.50 -11.22 27.95
N PRO A 386 -10.88 -12.50 27.78
CA PRO A 386 -12.29 -12.87 27.72
C PRO A 386 -12.99 -12.68 29.08
N ALA A 387 -12.27 -12.85 30.20
CA ALA A 387 -12.82 -12.60 31.54
C ALA A 387 -13.21 -11.12 31.75
N ALA A 388 -12.34 -10.19 31.37
CA ALA A 388 -12.57 -8.75 31.45
C ALA A 388 -13.71 -8.31 30.52
N LEU A 389 -13.74 -8.82 29.28
CA LEU A 389 -14.82 -8.54 28.35
C LEU A 389 -16.18 -9.02 28.88
N LEU A 390 -16.22 -10.20 29.50
CA LEU A 390 -17.44 -10.69 30.17
C LEU A 390 -17.87 -9.79 31.33
N LEU A 391 -16.94 -9.26 32.13
CA LEU A 391 -17.25 -8.30 33.21
C LEU A 391 -17.80 -6.99 32.64
N LEU A 392 -17.12 -6.41 31.65
CA LEU A 392 -17.49 -5.14 31.02
C LEU A 392 -18.85 -5.21 30.30
N ARG A 393 -19.21 -6.38 29.78
CA ARG A 393 -20.47 -6.61 29.05
C ARG A 393 -21.62 -7.08 29.95
N GLY A 394 -21.37 -7.27 31.24
CA GLY A 394 -22.41 -7.72 32.19
C GLY A 394 -22.76 -9.20 32.09
N ARG A 395 -21.85 -10.07 31.61
CA ARG A 395 -22.04 -11.53 31.44
C ARG A 395 -23.39 -11.89 30.77
N PRO A 396 -23.71 -11.34 29.58
CA PRO A 396 -25.05 -11.43 29.02
C PRO A 396 -25.37 -12.85 28.51
N LYS A 397 -26.64 -13.23 28.59
CA LYS A 397 -27.14 -14.57 28.20
C LYS A 397 -26.85 -14.95 26.75
N ARG A 398 -26.65 -13.96 25.87
CA ARG A 398 -26.27 -14.17 24.46
C ARG A 398 -24.93 -14.90 24.33
N PHE A 399 -23.95 -14.58 25.18
CA PHE A 399 -22.63 -15.23 25.13
C PHE A 399 -22.55 -16.44 26.08
N LEU A 400 -23.37 -16.45 27.13
CA LEU A 400 -23.46 -17.52 28.13
C LEU A 400 -24.91 -18.02 28.24
N PRO A 401 -25.38 -18.89 27.33
CA PRO A 401 -26.77 -19.37 27.31
C PRO A 401 -27.09 -20.29 28.50
N HIS A 402 -28.32 -20.26 28.99
CA HIS A 402 -28.78 -21.11 30.13
C HIS A 402 -28.89 -22.60 29.78
N THR A 403 -28.92 -22.93 28.50
CA THR A 403 -28.95 -24.31 28.00
C THR A 403 -27.60 -25.03 28.11
N ARG A 404 -26.55 -24.35 28.61
CA ARG A 404 -25.24 -24.96 28.84
C ARG A 404 -25.31 -25.94 30.01
N THR A 405 -24.74 -27.12 29.80
CA THR A 405 -24.71 -28.22 30.78
C THR A 405 -23.66 -28.03 31.89
N PHE A 406 -22.73 -27.10 31.73
CA PHE A 406 -21.82 -26.63 32.78
C PHE A 406 -21.80 -25.10 32.75
N GLY A 407 -22.15 -24.46 33.87
CA GLY A 407 -22.23 -23.00 33.99
C GLY A 407 -22.14 -22.55 35.44
N LEU A 408 -21.50 -21.42 35.66
CA LEU A 408 -21.32 -20.88 37.01
C LEU A 408 -22.58 -20.10 37.41
N PRO A 409 -23.09 -20.27 38.65
CA PRO A 409 -24.11 -19.39 39.20
C PRO A 409 -23.66 -17.93 39.10
N SER A 410 -24.58 -17.00 38.82
CA SER A 410 -24.25 -15.61 38.45
C SER A 410 -23.21 -14.97 39.37
N ALA A 411 -23.44 -14.98 40.69
CA ALA A 411 -22.52 -14.38 41.66
C ALA A 411 -21.13 -15.02 41.63
N PHE A 412 -21.04 -16.35 41.50
CA PHE A 412 -19.78 -17.06 41.44
C PHE A 412 -19.02 -16.80 40.12
N GLY A 413 -19.74 -16.68 39.00
CA GLY A 413 -19.15 -16.31 37.71
C GLY A 413 -18.59 -14.87 37.67
N TRP A 414 -19.23 -13.93 38.37
CA TRP A 414 -18.70 -12.57 38.55
C TRP A 414 -17.42 -12.56 39.38
N VAL A 415 -17.42 -13.29 40.50
CA VAL A 415 -16.24 -13.45 41.37
C VAL A 415 -15.09 -14.11 40.61
N ALA A 416 -15.34 -15.24 39.92
CA ALA A 416 -14.32 -15.96 39.17
C ALA A 416 -13.66 -15.07 38.09
N ASN A 417 -14.46 -14.32 37.31
CA ASN A 417 -13.92 -13.42 36.30
C ASN A 417 -13.14 -12.24 36.92
N LEU A 418 -13.63 -11.64 38.00
CA LEU A 418 -12.96 -10.52 38.68
C LEU A 418 -11.59 -10.95 39.21
N PHE A 419 -11.54 -12.09 39.91
CA PHE A 419 -10.28 -12.61 40.45
C PHE A 419 -9.33 -13.09 39.35
N THR A 420 -9.84 -13.61 38.22
CA THR A 420 -9.01 -13.94 37.05
C THR A 420 -8.27 -12.70 36.53
N VAL A 421 -8.98 -11.58 36.35
CA VAL A 421 -8.38 -10.32 35.88
C VAL A 421 -7.45 -9.71 36.93
N ALA A 422 -7.89 -9.62 38.18
CA ALA A 422 -7.10 -9.03 39.27
C ALA A 422 -5.81 -9.82 39.52
N PHE A 423 -5.86 -11.15 39.44
CA PHE A 423 -4.71 -12.02 39.61
C PHE A 423 -3.71 -11.89 38.45
N ALA A 424 -4.19 -11.78 37.21
CA ALA A 424 -3.32 -11.53 36.05
C ALA A 424 -2.59 -10.19 36.17
N VAL A 425 -3.27 -9.12 36.59
CA VAL A 425 -2.65 -7.80 36.84
C VAL A 425 -1.63 -7.86 37.98
N LEU A 426 -1.96 -8.55 39.08
CA LEU A 426 -1.06 -8.75 40.20
C LEU A 426 0.24 -9.46 39.75
N CYS A 427 0.12 -10.55 39.00
CA CYS A 427 1.27 -11.29 38.51
C CYS A 427 2.09 -10.48 37.49
N LEU A 428 1.44 -9.74 36.58
CA LEU A 428 2.14 -8.87 35.62
C LEU A 428 3.06 -7.87 36.33
N ILE A 429 2.61 -7.26 37.44
CA ILE A 429 3.41 -6.29 38.20
C ILE A 429 4.55 -6.99 38.94
N PHE A 430 4.23 -7.97 39.79
CA PHE A 430 5.20 -8.53 40.73
C PHE A 430 6.16 -9.54 40.07
N TYR A 431 5.76 -10.23 39.00
CA TYR A 431 6.66 -11.12 38.26
C TYR A 431 7.63 -10.37 37.35
N CYS A 432 7.44 -9.06 37.12
CA CYS A 432 8.43 -8.21 36.46
C CYS A 432 9.49 -7.64 37.42
N PHE A 433 9.33 -7.83 38.74
CA PHE A 433 10.30 -7.32 39.71
C PHE A 433 11.59 -8.17 39.71
N PRO A 434 12.74 -7.57 40.00
CA PRO A 434 14.00 -8.31 40.14
C PRO A 434 13.96 -9.21 41.39
N PRO A 435 14.43 -10.46 41.29
CA PRO A 435 14.37 -11.42 42.39
C PRO A 435 15.32 -11.13 43.54
N VAL A 436 16.41 -10.38 43.32
CA VAL A 436 17.39 -10.03 44.35
C VAL A 436 17.83 -8.57 44.21
N ARG A 437 18.12 -7.90 45.33
CA ARG A 437 18.72 -6.56 45.41
C ARG A 437 20.09 -6.60 46.11
N PRO A 438 21.09 -5.80 45.68
CA PRO A 438 21.05 -4.84 44.57
C PRO A 438 20.99 -5.51 43.18
N VAL A 439 20.39 -4.80 42.23
CA VAL A 439 20.20 -5.29 40.86
C VAL A 439 21.48 -5.10 40.04
N THR A 440 21.87 -6.12 39.30
CA THR A 440 23.00 -6.19 38.38
C THR A 440 22.50 -6.69 37.02
N ALA A 441 23.32 -6.56 35.96
CA ALA A 441 22.99 -7.15 34.66
C ALA A 441 22.76 -8.68 34.73
N SER A 442 23.41 -9.36 35.68
CA SER A 442 23.29 -10.81 35.84
C SER A 442 22.03 -11.29 36.58
N ASN A 443 21.33 -10.41 37.31
CA ASN A 443 20.15 -10.77 38.12
C ASN A 443 18.90 -9.91 37.83
N MET A 444 18.96 -8.99 36.86
CA MET A 444 17.82 -8.19 36.41
C MET A 444 16.74 -9.08 35.77
N ASN A 445 15.48 -8.70 35.95
CA ASN A 445 14.36 -9.34 35.28
C ASN A 445 14.10 -8.68 33.91
N TYR A 446 14.39 -9.41 32.83
CA TYR A 446 14.26 -8.91 31.46
C TYR A 446 12.84 -9.03 30.87
N SER A 447 11.84 -9.46 31.65
CA SER A 447 10.46 -9.66 31.17
C SER A 447 9.85 -8.40 30.49
N PRO A 448 10.02 -7.17 31.03
CA PRO A 448 9.52 -5.97 30.35
C PRO A 448 10.13 -5.72 28.96
N VAL A 449 11.40 -6.09 28.76
CA VAL A 449 12.09 -5.95 27.46
C VAL A 449 11.52 -6.94 26.45
N VAL A 450 11.24 -8.18 26.89
CA VAL A 450 10.60 -9.21 26.05
C VAL A 450 9.20 -8.75 25.63
N ILE A 451 8.39 -8.25 26.57
CA ILE A 451 7.05 -7.72 26.30
C ILE A 451 7.11 -6.54 25.31
N GLY A 452 8.04 -5.60 25.50
CA GLY A 452 8.24 -4.47 24.59
C GLY A 452 8.64 -4.89 23.17
N GLY A 453 9.56 -5.87 23.04
CA GLY A 453 9.95 -6.44 21.75
C GLY A 453 8.78 -7.11 21.01
N MET A 454 7.91 -7.82 21.74
CA MET A 454 6.70 -8.41 21.18
C MET A 454 5.73 -7.35 20.64
N SER A 455 5.52 -6.24 21.36
CA SER A 455 4.65 -5.16 20.91
C SER A 455 5.12 -4.53 19.59
N ILE A 456 6.43 -4.42 19.38
CA ILE A 456 7.00 -3.92 18.11
C ILE A 456 6.71 -4.89 16.97
N PHE A 457 6.93 -6.20 17.18
CA PHE A 457 6.66 -7.23 16.17
C PHE A 457 5.18 -7.26 15.74
N MET A 458 4.26 -7.00 16.68
CA MET A 458 2.82 -6.92 16.38
C MET A 458 2.45 -5.74 15.48
N ILE A 459 3.15 -4.60 15.59
CA ILE A 459 2.92 -3.40 14.77
C ILE A 459 3.45 -3.58 13.34
N VAL A 460 4.58 -4.27 13.17
CA VAL A 460 5.21 -4.51 11.86
C VAL A 460 4.36 -5.42 10.96
N ASN A 461 3.43 -6.21 11.51
CA ASN A 461 2.67 -7.22 10.77
C ASN A 461 1.45 -6.68 9.97
N TRP A 462 1.31 -5.36 9.77
CA TRP A 462 0.14 -4.77 9.07
C TRP A 462 0.49 -4.31 7.64
N TYR A 463 0.03 -5.07 6.63
CA TYR A 463 0.20 -4.80 5.19
C TYR A 463 -1.18 -4.71 4.51
N THR A 464 -1.47 -3.58 3.85
CA THR A 464 -2.81 -3.29 3.29
C THR A 464 -2.80 -3.22 1.77
N THR A 465 -3.97 -3.37 1.16
CA THR A 465 -4.18 -3.17 -0.28
C THR A 465 -3.70 -1.80 -0.76
N SER A 466 -3.91 -0.73 0.02
CA SER A 466 -3.39 0.62 -0.32
C SER A 466 -1.87 0.68 -0.39
N PHE A 467 -1.16 -0.05 0.48
CA PHE A 467 0.30 -0.10 0.40
C PHE A 467 0.76 -0.89 -0.84
N ALA A 468 0.10 -2.03 -1.11
CA ALA A 468 0.35 -2.81 -2.33
C ALA A 468 0.04 -2.03 -3.62
N PHE A 469 -0.95 -1.13 -3.59
CA PHE A 469 -1.26 -0.22 -4.68
C PHE A 469 -0.06 0.69 -4.99
N PHE A 470 0.54 1.34 -3.99
CA PHE A 470 1.73 2.16 -4.20
C PHE A 470 2.96 1.35 -4.60
N GLU A 471 3.17 0.15 -4.07
CA GLU A 471 4.23 -0.74 -4.55
C GLU A 471 4.06 -1.07 -6.04
N ALA A 472 2.83 -1.32 -6.50
CA ALA A 472 2.56 -1.54 -7.91
C ALA A 472 2.84 -0.30 -8.77
N LEU A 473 2.63 0.92 -8.25
CA LEU A 473 3.02 2.16 -8.93
C LEU A 473 4.54 2.30 -9.03
N ILE A 474 5.27 2.03 -7.94
CA ILE A 474 6.73 2.07 -7.87
C ILE A 474 7.33 1.09 -8.89
N GLU A 475 6.86 -0.16 -8.90
CA GLU A 475 7.33 -1.19 -9.83
C GLU A 475 7.02 -0.84 -11.29
N ALA A 476 5.93 -0.12 -11.55
CA ALA A 476 5.59 0.35 -12.88
C ALA A 476 6.34 1.62 -13.31
N GLY A 477 7.19 2.17 -12.44
CA GLY A 477 8.05 3.32 -12.73
C GLY A 477 7.40 4.68 -12.49
N VAL A 478 6.23 4.74 -11.85
CA VAL A 478 5.55 6.01 -11.54
C VAL A 478 6.39 6.83 -10.56
N LYS A 479 6.79 8.04 -10.98
CA LYS A 479 7.65 8.93 -10.18
C LYS A 479 6.88 9.93 -9.34
N ASN A 480 5.71 10.37 -9.81
CA ASN A 480 4.88 11.36 -9.13
C ASN A 480 3.43 10.88 -9.07
N CYS A 481 2.80 11.17 -7.93
CA CYS A 481 1.35 11.06 -7.76
C CYS A 481 0.77 12.46 -7.53
N PHE A 482 -0.09 12.90 -8.44
CA PHE A 482 -0.81 14.17 -8.35
C PHE A 482 -2.14 13.93 -7.65
N VAL A 483 -2.35 14.51 -6.47
CA VAL A 483 -3.43 14.09 -5.57
C VAL A 483 -4.39 15.24 -5.26
N ASN A 484 -5.68 14.96 -5.42
CA ASN A 484 -6.79 15.72 -4.85
C ASN A 484 -7.58 14.75 -3.95
N LEU A 485 -7.38 14.86 -2.65
CA LEU A 485 -7.78 13.84 -1.67
C LEU A 485 -9.11 14.20 -1.01
N GLY A 486 -9.91 13.19 -0.70
CA GLY A 486 -11.19 13.31 -0.02
C GLY A 486 -11.43 12.20 1.02
N SER A 487 -12.68 12.10 1.51
CA SER A 487 -13.09 11.21 2.61
C SER A 487 -13.00 9.71 2.28
N ASP A 488 -12.90 9.35 1.01
CA ASP A 488 -12.67 8.01 0.47
C ASP A 488 -11.20 7.54 0.55
N HIS A 489 -10.26 8.42 0.91
CA HIS A 489 -8.81 8.15 0.88
C HIS A 489 -8.10 7.86 2.22
N PRO A 490 -8.72 7.50 3.36
CA PRO A 490 -7.98 7.33 4.62
C PRO A 490 -6.90 6.23 4.54
N SER A 491 -7.19 5.10 3.88
CA SER A 491 -6.20 4.04 3.66
C SER A 491 -5.05 4.48 2.75
N ILE A 492 -5.35 5.30 1.75
CA ILE A 492 -4.37 5.88 0.83
C ILE A 492 -3.47 6.86 1.58
N LEU A 493 -4.04 7.71 2.44
CA LEU A 493 -3.29 8.63 3.31
C LEU A 493 -2.35 7.86 4.25
N GLU A 494 -2.82 6.80 4.89
CA GLU A 494 -2.00 5.97 5.77
C GLU A 494 -0.85 5.30 4.99
N ALA A 495 -1.15 4.75 3.81
CA ALA A 495 -0.15 4.13 2.94
C ALA A 495 0.87 5.14 2.40
N MET A 496 0.46 6.37 2.10
CA MET A 496 1.36 7.46 1.70
C MET A 496 2.35 7.79 2.82
N VAL A 497 1.87 8.00 4.05
CA VAL A 497 2.74 8.31 5.20
C VAL A 497 3.68 7.14 5.49
N LYS A 498 3.17 5.90 5.44
CA LYS A 498 3.98 4.70 5.62
C LYS A 498 5.07 4.60 4.56
N GLY A 499 4.72 4.68 3.28
CA GLY A 499 5.65 4.56 2.16
C GLY A 499 6.70 5.68 2.12
N GLN A 500 6.32 6.92 2.44
CA GLN A 500 7.27 8.03 2.54
C GLN A 500 8.30 7.85 3.67
N ARG A 501 7.92 7.16 4.76
CA ARG A 501 8.81 6.87 5.89
C ARG A 501 9.68 5.64 5.67
N GLU A 502 9.11 4.60 5.06
CA GLU A 502 9.77 3.30 4.89
C GLU A 502 10.58 3.21 3.59
N LEU A 503 10.17 3.92 2.53
CA LEU A 503 10.77 3.87 1.19
C LEU A 503 11.08 5.27 0.62
N PRO A 504 11.76 6.17 1.35
CA PRO A 504 11.89 7.59 0.97
C PRO A 504 12.50 7.84 -0.41
N ASP A 505 13.42 6.99 -0.86
CA ASP A 505 14.11 7.14 -2.16
C ASP A 505 13.36 6.51 -3.35
N LEU A 506 12.39 5.63 -3.07
CA LEU A 506 11.65 4.88 -4.09
C LEU A 506 10.19 5.33 -4.20
N PHE A 507 9.60 5.82 -3.11
CA PHE A 507 8.19 6.17 -3.05
C PHE A 507 7.88 7.35 -3.98
N PRO A 508 6.74 7.34 -4.72
CA PRO A 508 6.42 8.43 -5.64
C PRO A 508 6.29 9.76 -4.89
N LYS A 509 6.80 10.83 -5.50
CA LYS A 509 6.63 12.18 -4.95
C LYS A 509 5.15 12.54 -4.99
N ILE A 510 4.59 12.83 -3.82
CA ILE A 510 3.19 13.26 -3.68
C ILE A 510 3.10 14.76 -3.93
N ILE A 511 2.28 15.15 -4.90
CA ILE A 511 2.02 16.56 -5.25
C ILE A 511 0.53 16.83 -5.05
N THR A 512 0.19 17.55 -3.99
CA THR A 512 -1.18 18.02 -3.74
C THR A 512 -1.61 19.04 -4.78
N CYS A 513 -2.73 18.78 -5.43
CA CYS A 513 -3.34 19.60 -6.45
C CYS A 513 -4.75 20.01 -5.98
N PRO A 514 -4.98 21.28 -5.60
CA PRO A 514 -6.30 21.73 -5.14
C PRO A 514 -7.44 21.62 -6.17
N ASN A 515 -7.11 21.37 -7.45
CA ASN A 515 -8.08 21.14 -8.52
C ASN A 515 -7.65 19.94 -9.36
N GLU A 516 -8.61 19.07 -9.66
CA GLU A 516 -8.44 17.80 -10.34
C GLU A 516 -7.97 17.99 -11.79
N MET A 517 -8.55 18.96 -12.51
CA MET A 517 -8.15 19.26 -13.88
C MET A 517 -6.69 19.69 -13.96
N VAL A 518 -6.21 20.48 -13.00
CA VAL A 518 -4.80 20.85 -12.88
C VAL A 518 -3.93 19.63 -12.57
N ALA A 519 -4.39 18.74 -11.68
CA ALA A 519 -3.68 17.50 -11.33
C ALA A 519 -3.44 16.62 -12.57
N LEU A 520 -4.49 16.38 -13.36
CA LEU A 520 -4.38 15.56 -14.58
C LEU A 520 -3.60 16.27 -15.68
N SER A 521 -3.74 17.59 -15.83
CA SER A 521 -2.94 18.35 -16.80
C SER A 521 -1.45 18.34 -16.45
N MET A 522 -1.08 18.37 -15.16
CA MET A 522 0.31 18.18 -14.72
C MET A 522 0.84 16.78 -15.04
N ALA A 523 0.05 15.74 -14.73
CA ALA A 523 0.41 14.36 -15.04
C ALA A 523 0.62 14.15 -16.54
N ASP A 524 -0.28 14.71 -17.35
CA ASP A 524 -0.24 14.71 -18.80
C ASP A 524 1.02 15.42 -19.33
N GLY A 525 1.27 16.67 -18.91
CA GLY A 525 2.46 17.42 -19.33
C GLY A 525 3.77 16.73 -18.95
N TYR A 526 3.84 16.12 -17.76
CA TYR A 526 4.99 15.32 -17.35
C TYR A 526 5.16 14.09 -18.24
N ALA A 527 4.07 13.35 -18.48
CA ALA A 527 4.08 12.10 -19.24
C ALA A 527 4.46 12.34 -20.71
N ARG A 528 3.98 13.40 -21.34
CA ARG A 528 4.38 13.76 -22.72
C ARG A 528 5.83 14.18 -22.83
N MET A 529 6.35 14.91 -21.85
CA MET A 529 7.74 15.35 -21.87
C MET A 529 8.74 14.22 -21.59
N SER A 530 8.39 13.28 -20.70
CA SER A 530 9.28 12.22 -20.22
C SER A 530 9.09 10.86 -20.92
N GLY A 531 7.91 10.60 -21.46
CA GLY A 531 7.48 9.26 -21.88
C GLY A 531 7.09 8.33 -20.72
N GLU A 532 7.14 8.81 -19.47
CA GLU A 532 6.85 8.01 -18.26
C GLU A 532 5.43 8.28 -17.73
N ALA A 533 4.67 7.21 -17.50
CA ALA A 533 3.30 7.32 -16.99
C ALA A 533 3.26 7.86 -15.56
N GLN A 534 2.32 8.76 -15.28
CA GLN A 534 2.10 9.33 -13.95
C GLN A 534 0.75 8.90 -13.38
N CYS A 535 0.59 8.97 -12.06
CA CYS A 535 -0.65 8.65 -11.37
C CYS A 535 -1.36 9.92 -10.89
N VAL A 536 -2.68 9.96 -11.04
CA VAL A 536 -3.56 11.00 -10.51
C VAL A 536 -4.55 10.33 -9.57
N ILE A 537 -4.69 10.86 -8.36
CA ILE A 537 -5.63 10.37 -7.35
C ILE A 537 -6.68 11.44 -7.12
N VAL A 538 -7.96 11.14 -7.35
CA VAL A 538 -9.08 12.09 -7.22
C VAL A 538 -10.21 11.57 -6.35
N HIS A 539 -10.94 12.48 -5.71
CA HIS A 539 -12.06 12.17 -4.83
C HIS A 539 -13.29 11.67 -5.61
N VAL A 540 -13.62 10.39 -5.45
CA VAL A 540 -14.84 9.72 -5.96
C VAL A 540 -15.29 10.16 -7.37
N ASP A 541 -16.60 10.08 -7.64
CA ASP A 541 -17.24 10.49 -8.88
C ASP A 541 -17.18 12.00 -9.10
N VAL A 542 -17.39 12.83 -8.09
CA VAL A 542 -17.40 14.30 -8.26
C VAL A 542 -16.04 14.85 -8.69
N GLY A 543 -14.94 14.34 -8.13
CA GLY A 543 -13.59 14.66 -8.58
C GLY A 543 -13.33 14.10 -9.97
N THR A 544 -13.87 12.92 -10.28
CA THR A 544 -13.82 12.36 -11.64
C THR A 544 -14.58 13.24 -12.65
N LEU A 545 -15.73 13.81 -12.30
CA LEU A 545 -16.47 14.74 -13.16
C LEU A 545 -15.68 16.03 -13.39
N ALA A 546 -14.97 16.52 -12.37
CA ALA A 546 -14.08 17.68 -12.49
C ALA A 546 -12.89 17.43 -13.45
N LEU A 547 -12.56 16.17 -13.76
CA LEU A 547 -11.51 15.81 -14.71
C LEU A 547 -11.93 15.84 -16.19
N ALA A 548 -13.22 15.95 -16.52
CA ALA A 548 -13.75 15.62 -17.85
C ALA A 548 -12.96 16.26 -19.03
N ALA A 549 -12.69 17.56 -18.97
CA ALA A 549 -11.92 18.25 -20.01
C ALA A 549 -10.46 17.79 -20.09
N ALA A 550 -9.82 17.55 -18.95
CA ALA A 550 -8.44 17.06 -18.90
C ALA A 550 -8.33 15.59 -19.35
N ILE A 551 -9.33 14.73 -19.10
CA ILE A 551 -9.39 13.36 -19.64
C ILE A 551 -9.45 13.41 -21.16
N HIS A 552 -10.30 14.29 -21.72
CA HIS A 552 -10.36 14.47 -23.17
C HIS A 552 -9.02 14.91 -23.75
N ASN A 553 -8.33 15.86 -23.12
CA ASN A 553 -7.01 16.31 -23.56
C ASN A 553 -5.94 15.21 -23.44
N ALA A 554 -5.93 14.47 -22.34
CA ALA A 554 -5.00 13.35 -22.17
C ALA A 554 -5.27 12.22 -23.19
N ALA A 555 -6.54 11.93 -23.50
CA ALA A 555 -6.91 10.93 -24.50
C ALA A 555 -6.53 11.36 -25.92
N MET A 556 -6.92 12.56 -26.33
CA MET A 556 -6.60 13.08 -27.67
C MET A 556 -5.10 13.37 -27.84
N GLY A 557 -4.45 13.90 -26.80
CA GLY A 557 -2.99 14.05 -26.72
C GLY A 557 -2.23 12.73 -26.54
N ARG A 558 -2.96 11.62 -26.39
CA ARG A 558 -2.44 10.25 -26.22
C ARG A 558 -1.47 10.11 -25.02
N ALA A 559 -1.69 10.86 -23.95
CA ALA A 559 -0.80 10.91 -22.79
C ALA A 559 -1.00 9.68 -21.88
N PRO A 560 0.08 8.94 -21.53
CA PRO A 560 -0.04 7.77 -20.67
C PRO A 560 -0.18 8.18 -19.21
N VAL A 561 -1.40 8.09 -18.66
CA VAL A 561 -1.69 8.45 -17.27
C VAL A 561 -2.62 7.43 -16.62
N LEU A 562 -2.40 7.16 -15.34
CA LEU A 562 -3.32 6.37 -14.51
C LEU A 562 -4.13 7.32 -13.65
N ILE A 563 -5.45 7.24 -13.74
CA ILE A 563 -6.38 7.94 -12.87
C ILE A 563 -6.92 6.91 -11.89
N PHE A 564 -6.79 7.19 -10.60
CA PHE A 564 -7.40 6.43 -9.52
C PHE A 564 -8.42 7.31 -8.82
N ALA A 565 -9.63 6.80 -8.62
CA ALA A 565 -10.62 7.43 -7.75
C ALA A 565 -11.05 6.46 -6.64
N GLY A 566 -11.23 6.95 -5.42
CA GLY A 566 -11.84 6.12 -4.39
C GLY A 566 -13.33 5.91 -4.67
N LEU A 567 -13.93 4.95 -3.97
CA LEU A 567 -15.39 4.75 -3.98
C LEU A 567 -15.94 4.88 -2.57
N SER A 568 -17.18 5.37 -2.51
CA SER A 568 -17.97 5.32 -1.29
C SER A 568 -18.04 3.88 -0.76
N PRO A 569 -17.97 3.68 0.56
CA PRO A 569 -17.99 2.34 1.09
C PRO A 569 -19.32 1.63 0.83
N TYR A 570 -19.28 0.33 0.56
CA TYR A 570 -20.47 -0.49 0.35
C TYR A 570 -21.00 -1.16 1.64
N THR A 571 -20.34 -0.97 2.77
CA THR A 571 -20.71 -1.49 4.11
C THR A 571 -21.14 -0.36 5.05
N ILE A 572 -22.14 -0.61 5.90
CA ILE A 572 -22.93 0.43 6.60
C ILE A 572 -22.77 0.38 8.11
N GLU A 573 -22.81 -0.81 8.71
CA GLU A 573 -22.89 -1.03 10.16
C GLU A 573 -21.53 -1.35 10.80
N GLY A 574 -20.44 -0.97 10.12
CA GLY A 574 -19.06 -1.27 10.57
C GLY A 574 -18.67 -2.73 10.34
N GLU A 575 -19.18 -3.35 9.27
CA GLU A 575 -18.82 -4.71 8.86
C GLU A 575 -17.36 -4.83 8.43
N ALA A 576 -16.75 -3.71 8.00
CA ALA A 576 -15.35 -3.61 7.59
C ALA A 576 -14.71 -2.32 8.14
N LEU A 577 -13.37 -2.27 8.21
CA LEU A 577 -12.65 -1.07 8.68
C LEU A 577 -12.97 0.17 7.82
N GLY A 578 -13.19 -0.05 6.53
CA GLY A 578 -13.55 0.99 5.57
C GLY A 578 -15.03 1.36 5.51
N SER A 579 -15.90 0.84 6.37
CA SER A 579 -17.35 1.12 6.33
C SER A 579 -17.71 2.61 6.39
N ARG A 580 -18.95 2.95 6.03
CA ARG A 580 -19.40 4.34 6.01
C ARG A 580 -19.31 4.97 7.41
N THR A 581 -18.60 6.09 7.49
CA THR A 581 -18.44 6.87 8.74
C THR A 581 -18.92 8.31 8.64
N GLU A 582 -19.22 8.81 7.44
CA GLU A 582 -19.48 10.23 7.18
C GLU A 582 -20.73 10.42 6.33
N PHE A 583 -21.39 11.57 6.51
CA PHE A 583 -22.62 11.94 5.79
C PHE A 583 -22.46 11.85 4.27
N ILE A 584 -21.31 12.30 3.77
CA ILE A 584 -21.02 12.42 2.34
C ILE A 584 -21.07 11.07 1.62
N HIS A 585 -20.73 9.96 2.32
CA HIS A 585 -20.75 8.65 1.71
C HIS A 585 -22.17 8.17 1.33
N TRP A 586 -23.24 8.75 1.89
CA TRP A 586 -24.63 8.38 1.57
C TRP A 586 -25.15 9.02 0.28
N ILE A 587 -24.47 10.04 -0.24
CA ILE A 587 -24.91 10.80 -1.41
C ILE A 587 -23.97 10.65 -2.61
N GLN A 588 -23.00 9.73 -2.53
CA GLN A 588 -21.94 9.49 -3.51
C GLN A 588 -21.85 8.01 -3.93
N ASP A 589 -22.98 7.31 -3.94
CA ASP A 589 -23.02 5.93 -4.43
C ASP A 589 -23.04 5.88 -5.96
N VAL A 590 -22.14 5.09 -6.54
CA VAL A 590 -22.02 4.94 -7.99
C VAL A 590 -22.29 3.49 -8.39
N PRO A 591 -23.41 3.20 -9.08
CA PRO A 591 -23.73 1.85 -9.53
C PRO A 591 -22.87 1.40 -10.73
N ASP A 592 -22.73 0.07 -10.90
CA ASP A 592 -22.20 -0.60 -12.11
C ASP A 592 -20.75 -0.29 -12.53
N GLN A 593 -19.82 -0.32 -11.57
CA GLN A 593 -18.40 -0.06 -11.86
C GLN A 593 -17.52 -1.33 -11.78
N LYS A 594 -16.81 -1.61 -12.87
CA LYS A 594 -15.89 -2.75 -13.01
C LYS A 594 -14.47 -2.36 -12.62
N GLN A 595 -13.82 -3.18 -11.79
CA GLN A 595 -12.44 -2.95 -11.35
C GLN A 595 -11.41 -3.55 -12.32
N ILE A 596 -10.27 -2.89 -12.49
CA ILE A 596 -9.11 -3.33 -13.29
C ILE A 596 -7.87 -3.41 -12.37
N MET A 597 -6.87 -4.23 -12.67
CA MET A 597 -5.61 -4.26 -11.88
C MET A 597 -4.66 -3.13 -12.30
N VAL A 598 -3.97 -2.48 -11.34
CA VAL A 598 -3.02 -1.35 -11.59
C VAL A 598 -2.04 -1.63 -12.73
N ARG A 599 -1.33 -2.77 -12.70
CA ARG A 599 -0.34 -3.13 -13.73
C ARG A 599 -0.97 -3.27 -15.12
N ARG A 600 -2.21 -3.79 -15.21
CA ARG A 600 -2.95 -3.89 -16.47
C ARG A 600 -3.41 -2.52 -16.96
N ALA A 601 -3.90 -1.66 -16.06
CA ALA A 601 -4.29 -0.30 -16.39
C ALA A 601 -3.10 0.49 -16.96
N LEU A 602 -1.92 0.40 -16.32
CA LEU A 602 -0.70 1.04 -16.81
C LEU A 602 -0.19 0.43 -18.13
N GLN A 603 -0.27 -0.89 -18.31
CA GLN A 603 0.04 -1.53 -19.59
C GLN A 603 -0.84 -0.99 -20.73
N LEU A 604 -2.14 -0.80 -20.48
CA LEU A 604 -3.06 -0.21 -21.45
C LEU A 604 -2.71 1.26 -21.72
N ALA A 605 -2.48 2.05 -20.67
CA ALA A 605 -2.15 3.47 -20.79
C ALA A 605 -0.86 3.73 -21.59
N THR A 606 0.12 2.83 -21.48
CA THR A 606 1.45 2.97 -22.08
C THR A 606 1.61 2.28 -23.43
N SER A 607 0.70 1.38 -23.82
CA SER A 607 0.69 0.73 -25.14
C SER A 607 0.04 1.63 -26.18
N HIS A 608 0.45 1.53 -27.45
CA HIS A 608 -0.13 2.34 -28.52
C HIS A 608 -1.55 1.87 -28.94
N PRO A 609 -2.50 2.80 -29.17
CA PRO A 609 -2.41 4.24 -28.88
C PRO A 609 -2.43 4.50 -27.37
N GLN A 610 -1.45 5.27 -26.90
CA GLN A 610 -1.34 5.64 -25.50
C GLN A 610 -2.52 6.52 -25.07
N GLY A 611 -2.84 6.52 -23.78
CA GLY A 611 -3.93 7.34 -23.26
C GLY A 611 -4.21 7.12 -21.77
N PRO A 612 -5.21 7.81 -21.22
CA PRO A 612 -5.59 7.66 -19.82
C PRO A 612 -6.21 6.28 -19.57
N SER A 613 -5.86 5.69 -18.43
CA SER A 613 -6.56 4.54 -17.84
C SER A 613 -7.21 4.96 -16.53
N TYR A 614 -8.38 4.40 -16.23
CA TYR A 614 -9.17 4.78 -15.06
C TYR A 614 -9.41 3.56 -14.17
N LEU A 615 -9.08 3.70 -12.88
CA LEU A 615 -9.21 2.68 -11.85
C LEU A 615 -9.96 3.23 -10.65
N MET A 616 -10.70 2.37 -9.97
CA MET A 616 -11.40 2.72 -8.74
C MET A 616 -11.18 1.70 -7.64
N GLY A 617 -11.20 2.16 -6.38
CA GLY A 617 -11.08 1.32 -5.20
C GLY A 617 -11.98 1.78 -4.06
N ALA A 618 -12.88 0.90 -3.60
CA ALA A 618 -13.70 1.16 -2.42
C ALA A 618 -12.86 1.14 -1.16
N ARG A 619 -13.23 1.98 -0.17
CA ARG A 619 -12.47 2.13 1.07
C ARG A 619 -12.25 0.79 1.77
N GLU A 620 -13.25 -0.09 1.84
CA GLU A 620 -13.11 -1.41 2.45
C GLU A 620 -12.02 -2.26 1.79
N VAL A 621 -12.00 -2.27 0.45
CA VAL A 621 -11.02 -3.04 -0.33
C VAL A 621 -9.62 -2.46 -0.12
N MET A 622 -9.50 -1.14 -0.12
CA MET A 622 -8.24 -0.44 0.06
C MET A 622 -7.69 -0.57 1.50
N GLU A 623 -8.57 -0.68 2.49
CA GLU A 623 -8.25 -0.97 3.90
C GLU A 623 -7.97 -2.46 4.17
N GLU A 624 -8.29 -3.36 3.24
CA GLU A 624 -8.14 -4.79 3.45
C GLU A 624 -6.67 -5.14 3.72
N THR A 625 -6.43 -5.88 4.80
CA THR A 625 -5.12 -6.44 5.10
C THR A 625 -4.91 -7.65 4.20
N ILE A 626 -3.80 -7.67 3.47
CA ILE A 626 -3.48 -8.75 2.53
C ILE A 626 -2.12 -9.37 2.87
N GLU A 627 -1.89 -10.61 2.43
CA GLU A 627 -0.53 -11.18 2.47
C GLU A 627 0.33 -10.45 1.41
N PRO A 628 1.55 -9.99 1.73
CA PRO A 628 2.47 -9.48 0.73
C PRO A 628 2.69 -10.52 -0.36
N TYR A 629 2.51 -10.11 -1.61
CA TYR A 629 2.64 -10.99 -2.76
C TYR A 629 3.46 -10.30 -3.85
N THR A 630 4.16 -11.10 -4.66
CA THR A 630 4.92 -10.60 -5.79
C THR A 630 4.26 -11.05 -7.08
N ILE A 631 4.19 -10.14 -8.06
CA ILE A 631 3.78 -10.46 -9.43
C ILE A 631 4.97 -10.13 -10.32
N ASN A 632 5.21 -10.98 -11.31
CA ASN A 632 6.24 -10.73 -12.30
C ASN A 632 5.86 -9.53 -13.17
N SER A 633 6.52 -8.39 -12.94
CA SER A 633 6.31 -7.14 -13.70
C SER A 633 6.65 -7.28 -15.19
N ALA A 634 7.47 -8.28 -15.57
CA ALA A 634 7.86 -8.51 -16.96
C ALA A 634 6.69 -8.87 -17.88
N PHE A 635 5.56 -9.36 -17.35
CA PHE A 635 4.37 -9.71 -18.14
C PHE A 635 3.50 -8.51 -18.52
N TRP A 636 3.76 -7.34 -17.94
CA TRP A 636 2.90 -6.16 -18.06
C TRP A 636 3.56 -5.02 -18.85
N LYS A 637 4.58 -5.33 -19.64
CA LYS A 637 5.25 -4.35 -20.50
C LYS A 637 4.32 -3.86 -21.62
N PRO A 638 4.54 -2.63 -22.14
CA PRO A 638 3.82 -2.12 -23.31
C PRO A 638 3.98 -3.07 -24.51
N ILE A 639 2.98 -3.05 -25.41
CA ILE A 639 3.06 -3.78 -26.68
C ILE A 639 4.20 -3.23 -27.52
N ALA A 640 4.98 -4.12 -28.15
CA ALA A 640 6.11 -3.75 -28.98
C ALA A 640 5.67 -2.94 -30.24
N PRO A 641 6.51 -2.03 -30.74
CA PRO A 641 6.29 -1.30 -31.99
C PRO A 641 5.98 -2.23 -33.17
N ALA A 642 5.04 -1.83 -34.03
CA ALA A 642 4.69 -2.56 -35.25
C ALA A 642 5.43 -2.00 -36.47
N ALA A 643 5.97 -2.88 -37.32
CA ALA A 643 6.74 -2.52 -38.51
C ALA A 643 5.91 -2.58 -39.81
N LEU A 644 6.38 -1.90 -40.86
CA LEU A 644 5.81 -2.04 -42.20
C LEU A 644 6.13 -3.41 -42.82
N PRO A 645 5.20 -4.00 -43.59
CA PRO A 645 5.52 -5.09 -44.51
C PRO A 645 6.55 -4.64 -45.55
N GLN A 646 7.48 -5.52 -45.94
CA GLN A 646 8.57 -5.19 -46.87
C GLN A 646 8.06 -4.66 -48.23
N GLU A 647 6.96 -5.21 -48.74
CA GLU A 647 6.33 -4.72 -49.97
C GLU A 647 5.82 -3.28 -49.84
N ALA A 648 5.26 -2.92 -48.67
CA ALA A 648 4.82 -1.55 -48.39
C ALA A 648 6.00 -0.58 -48.29
N VAL A 649 7.12 -1.01 -47.68
CA VAL A 649 8.36 -0.22 -47.62
C VAL A 649 8.83 0.12 -49.03
N ARG A 650 8.88 -0.88 -49.93
CA ARG A 650 9.27 -0.69 -51.33
C ARG A 650 8.30 0.27 -52.03
N GLU A 651 7.00 0.04 -51.96
CA GLU A 651 6.00 0.85 -52.67
C GLU A 651 6.00 2.31 -52.22
N ILE A 652 6.11 2.57 -50.92
CA ILE A 652 6.20 3.92 -50.37
C ILE A 652 7.51 4.60 -50.83
N ALA A 653 8.65 3.91 -50.70
CA ALA A 653 9.95 4.46 -51.09
C ALA A 653 10.01 4.79 -52.59
N GLU A 654 9.53 3.88 -53.45
CA GLU A 654 9.46 4.09 -54.90
C GLU A 654 8.46 5.19 -55.29
N ALA A 655 7.34 5.34 -54.57
CA ALA A 655 6.42 6.44 -54.81
C ALA A 655 7.04 7.79 -54.44
N LEU A 656 7.71 7.87 -53.28
CA LEU A 656 8.36 9.10 -52.80
C LEU A 656 9.51 9.53 -53.70
N ILE A 657 10.35 8.60 -54.18
CA ILE A 657 11.50 8.93 -55.02
C ILE A 657 11.07 9.45 -56.41
N ARG A 658 9.98 8.89 -56.97
CA ARG A 658 9.41 9.26 -58.27
C ARG A 658 8.48 10.47 -58.22
N ALA A 659 8.08 10.90 -57.02
CA ALA A 659 7.23 12.06 -56.84
C ALA A 659 7.94 13.32 -57.36
N SER A 660 7.19 14.17 -58.05
CA SER A 660 7.68 15.49 -58.46
C SER A 660 7.63 16.47 -57.29
N ASP A 661 6.60 16.39 -56.44
CA ASP A 661 6.35 17.32 -55.35
C ASP A 661 5.88 16.58 -54.07
N PRO A 662 6.73 15.72 -53.48
CA PRO A 662 6.34 14.91 -52.32
C PRO A 662 6.04 15.77 -51.09
N LEU A 663 5.05 15.36 -50.30
CA LEU A 663 4.66 16.02 -49.06
C LEU A 663 4.47 15.00 -47.93
N VAL A 664 5.18 15.19 -46.83
CA VAL A 664 4.89 14.53 -45.56
C VAL A 664 3.98 15.42 -44.74
N ILE A 665 2.89 14.86 -44.21
CA ILE A 665 2.01 15.54 -43.27
C ILE A 665 2.09 14.85 -41.92
N VAL A 666 2.38 15.62 -40.88
CA VAL A 666 2.60 15.14 -39.50
C VAL A 666 1.66 15.85 -38.53
N GLY A 667 1.31 15.19 -37.42
CA GLY A 667 0.50 15.83 -36.36
C GLY A 667 0.92 15.46 -34.94
N PHE A 668 1.05 14.16 -34.66
CA PHE A 668 1.38 13.59 -33.35
C PHE A 668 2.77 12.91 -33.34
N THR A 669 3.50 12.92 -34.45
CA THR A 669 4.83 12.32 -34.59
C THR A 669 5.82 12.86 -33.55
N GLY A 670 5.69 14.14 -33.19
CA GLY A 670 6.51 14.84 -32.20
C GLY A 670 6.50 14.23 -30.80
N ARG A 671 5.46 13.45 -30.43
CA ARG A 671 5.38 12.74 -29.15
C ARG A 671 6.50 11.73 -28.95
N ASN A 672 6.97 11.13 -30.05
CA ASN A 672 8.19 10.34 -30.03
C ASN A 672 9.32 11.24 -30.54
N HIS A 673 10.09 11.81 -29.62
CA HIS A 673 11.22 12.68 -29.95
C HIS A 673 12.24 12.04 -30.90
N THR A 674 12.37 10.70 -30.88
CA THR A 674 13.24 9.95 -31.80
C THR A 674 12.63 9.84 -33.20
N ALA A 675 11.30 9.73 -33.32
CA ALA A 675 10.63 9.74 -34.62
C ALA A 675 10.84 11.05 -35.39
N VAL A 676 10.96 12.18 -34.69
CA VAL A 676 11.33 13.47 -35.29
C VAL A 676 12.71 13.39 -35.94
N GLN A 677 13.68 12.75 -35.27
CA GLN A 677 15.03 12.55 -35.84
C GLN A 677 15.00 11.61 -37.04
N SER A 678 14.23 10.52 -36.99
CA SER A 678 14.05 9.62 -38.13
C SER A 678 13.39 10.31 -39.32
N LEU A 679 12.46 11.24 -39.08
CA LEU A 679 11.83 12.05 -40.13
C LEU A 679 12.81 13.05 -40.75
N VAL A 680 13.65 13.70 -39.95
CA VAL A 680 14.75 14.54 -40.45
C VAL A 680 15.69 13.70 -41.31
N SER A 681 16.06 12.49 -40.86
CA SER A 681 16.89 11.57 -41.64
C SER A 681 16.29 11.19 -42.99
N LEU A 682 14.97 10.99 -43.05
CA LEU A 682 14.24 10.76 -44.29
C LEU A 682 14.30 12.00 -45.19
N ALA A 683 14.06 13.19 -44.65
CA ALA A 683 14.08 14.44 -45.40
C ALA A 683 15.48 14.79 -45.95
N ASP A 684 16.53 14.51 -45.18
CA ASP A 684 17.94 14.67 -45.62
C ASP A 684 18.30 13.66 -46.72
N THR A 685 17.75 12.44 -46.65
CA THR A 685 17.98 11.39 -47.65
C THR A 685 17.25 11.71 -48.96
N LEU A 686 15.98 12.10 -48.86
CA LEU A 686 15.13 12.46 -50.00
C LEU A 686 15.13 13.98 -50.20
N ARG A 687 16.23 14.50 -50.75
CA ARG A 687 16.47 15.94 -50.89
C ARG A 687 15.36 16.63 -51.70
N GLY A 688 14.65 17.56 -51.07
CA GLY A 688 13.46 18.20 -51.65
C GLY A 688 12.13 17.75 -51.02
N LEU A 689 12.17 16.83 -50.04
CA LEU A 689 10.99 16.45 -49.26
C LEU A 689 10.50 17.62 -48.40
N ARG A 690 9.19 17.90 -48.50
CA ARG A 690 8.53 18.93 -47.70
C ARG A 690 7.77 18.29 -46.55
N VAL A 691 7.75 18.97 -45.42
CA VAL A 691 7.06 18.52 -44.21
C VAL A 691 6.12 19.62 -43.73
N LEU A 692 4.83 19.28 -43.66
CA LEU A 692 3.76 20.13 -43.15
C LEU A 692 3.28 19.58 -41.80
N ASP A 693 3.35 20.42 -40.78
CA ASP A 693 2.86 20.09 -39.44
C ASP A 693 1.42 20.58 -39.27
N THR A 694 0.51 19.72 -38.79
CA THR A 694 -0.90 20.07 -38.56
C THR A 694 -1.24 20.50 -37.14
N GLY A 695 -0.23 20.63 -36.26
CA GLY A 695 -0.33 21.33 -34.98
C GLY A 695 -1.14 20.61 -33.91
N CYS A 696 -1.12 19.28 -33.87
CA CYS A 696 -1.95 18.52 -32.95
C CYS A 696 -1.45 18.60 -31.49
N SER A 697 -0.25 18.08 -31.21
CA SER A 697 0.24 17.98 -29.82
C SER A 697 1.67 18.48 -29.59
N ASP A 698 2.62 18.18 -30.47
CA ASP A 698 4.05 18.41 -30.21
C ASP A 698 4.74 18.91 -31.49
N MET A 699 5.90 19.57 -31.39
CA MET A 699 6.68 19.89 -32.59
C MET A 699 7.08 18.60 -33.30
N CYS A 700 6.70 18.47 -34.56
CA CYS A 700 6.98 17.28 -35.36
C CYS A 700 8.16 17.45 -36.32
N PHE A 701 8.58 18.68 -36.62
CA PHE A 701 9.69 18.95 -37.55
C PHE A 701 10.40 20.27 -37.24
N PRO A 702 11.75 20.31 -37.29
CA PRO A 702 12.52 21.47 -36.85
C PRO A 702 12.43 22.64 -37.84
N ALA A 703 12.23 23.84 -37.28
CA ALA A 703 11.95 25.05 -38.06
C ALA A 703 13.16 25.65 -38.80
N ASP A 704 14.36 25.16 -38.56
CA ASP A 704 15.60 25.54 -39.25
C ASP A 704 15.95 24.60 -40.42
N HIS A 705 15.21 23.51 -40.59
CA HIS A 705 15.38 22.62 -41.74
C HIS A 705 14.67 23.16 -42.99
N PRO A 706 15.28 23.13 -44.19
CA PRO A 706 14.67 23.65 -45.43
C PRO A 706 13.29 23.08 -45.76
N GLY A 707 13.05 21.81 -45.41
CA GLY A 707 11.77 21.12 -45.59
C GLY A 707 10.61 21.62 -44.72
N TRP A 708 10.85 22.51 -43.75
CA TRP A 708 9.81 22.99 -42.85
C TRP A 708 8.84 23.97 -43.54
N LEU A 709 7.58 23.57 -43.66
CA LEU A 709 6.50 24.42 -44.19
C LEU A 709 5.74 25.20 -43.09
N GLY A 710 6.14 25.04 -41.83
CA GLY A 710 5.41 25.61 -40.70
C GLY A 710 4.23 24.74 -40.25
N MET A 711 3.60 25.19 -39.17
CA MET A 711 2.42 24.55 -38.59
C MET A 711 1.14 25.20 -39.13
N LYS A 712 0.18 24.41 -39.63
CA LYS A 712 -1.10 24.88 -40.21
C LYS A 712 -2.23 23.89 -39.90
N TYR A 713 -3.42 24.37 -39.55
CA TYR A 713 -4.57 23.49 -39.30
C TYR A 713 -5.24 23.02 -40.61
N GLY A 714 -4.55 22.16 -41.36
CA GLY A 714 -5.10 21.44 -42.51
C GLY A 714 -5.46 22.29 -43.73
N VAL A 715 -4.91 23.51 -43.84
CA VAL A 715 -5.10 24.40 -45.00
C VAL A 715 -3.75 24.98 -45.38
N ASP A 716 -3.21 24.54 -46.51
CA ASP A 716 -1.95 25.04 -47.08
C ASP A 716 -1.91 24.73 -48.59
N PRO A 717 -1.40 25.64 -49.45
CA PRO A 717 -1.27 25.38 -50.88
C PRO A 717 -0.43 24.13 -51.22
N ALA A 718 0.48 23.69 -50.35
CA ALA A 718 1.25 22.46 -50.59
C ALA A 718 0.36 21.21 -50.69
N ILE A 719 -0.77 21.19 -49.96
CA ILE A 719 -1.75 20.10 -50.01
C ILE A 719 -2.45 20.05 -51.38
N GLU A 720 -2.68 21.19 -52.04
CA GLU A 720 -3.34 21.19 -53.36
C GLU A 720 -2.37 20.83 -54.49
N ASN A 721 -1.06 20.98 -54.24
CA ASN A 721 -0.03 20.86 -55.28
C ASN A 721 0.66 19.48 -55.31
N ALA A 722 0.82 18.84 -54.15
CA ALA A 722 1.55 17.58 -54.03
C ALA A 722 0.93 16.44 -54.86
N ASP A 723 1.79 15.55 -55.35
CA ASP A 723 1.43 14.35 -56.11
C ASP A 723 1.58 13.06 -55.30
N VAL A 724 2.38 13.07 -54.24
CA VAL A 724 2.52 11.95 -53.28
C VAL A 724 2.50 12.49 -51.85
N PHE A 725 1.67 11.85 -51.01
CA PHE A 725 1.50 12.15 -49.59
C PHE A 725 1.94 10.97 -48.74
N LEU A 726 2.76 11.26 -47.74
CA LEU A 726 3.00 10.37 -46.62
C LEU A 726 2.44 11.01 -45.35
N ILE A 727 1.34 10.47 -44.85
CA ILE A 727 0.64 10.97 -43.66
C ILE A 727 1.11 10.13 -42.47
N LEU A 728 1.69 10.78 -41.47
CA LEU A 728 2.29 10.15 -40.30
C LEU A 728 1.63 10.65 -39.02
N ASP A 729 1.07 9.74 -38.23
CA ASP A 729 0.47 10.05 -36.92
C ASP A 729 -0.39 11.34 -36.97
N CYS A 730 -1.28 11.46 -37.94
CA CYS A 730 -2.03 12.70 -38.18
C CYS A 730 -3.52 12.40 -38.27
N ASP A 731 -4.29 13.00 -37.37
CA ASP A 731 -5.74 12.82 -37.35
C ASP A 731 -6.41 13.65 -38.44
N VAL A 732 -6.01 14.92 -38.64
CA VAL A 732 -6.67 15.83 -39.61
C VAL A 732 -5.63 16.44 -40.55
N PRO A 733 -5.26 15.76 -41.65
CA PRO A 733 -4.23 16.24 -42.57
C PRO A 733 -4.68 17.43 -43.41
N TRP A 734 -5.98 17.55 -43.69
CA TRP A 734 -6.58 18.70 -44.37
C TRP A 734 -8.07 18.87 -44.04
N ILE A 735 -8.57 20.10 -44.23
CA ILE A 735 -9.98 20.43 -44.08
C ILE A 735 -10.65 20.34 -45.45
N ASN A 736 -11.39 19.26 -45.70
CA ASN A 736 -12.02 18.94 -46.99
C ASN A 736 -12.83 20.09 -47.62
N LYS A 737 -13.43 20.99 -46.84
CA LYS A 737 -14.18 22.15 -47.38
C LYS A 737 -13.26 23.24 -47.94
N LEU A 738 -12.05 23.37 -47.41
CA LEU A 738 -11.15 24.49 -47.65
C LEU A 738 -9.97 24.14 -48.57
N CYS A 739 -9.52 22.88 -48.54
CA CYS A 739 -8.35 22.42 -49.28
C CYS A 739 -8.44 20.90 -49.47
N LYS A 740 -8.04 20.39 -50.65
CA LYS A 740 -8.03 18.95 -50.95
C LYS A 740 -6.83 18.55 -51.80
N PRO A 741 -6.30 17.32 -51.62
CA PRO A 741 -5.36 16.73 -52.57
C PRO A 741 -5.92 16.66 -53.99
N LYS A 742 -5.02 16.65 -54.99
CA LYS A 742 -5.39 16.31 -56.38
C LYS A 742 -5.99 14.92 -56.42
N SER A 743 -7.00 14.70 -57.25
CA SER A 743 -7.63 13.38 -57.42
C SER A 743 -6.66 12.27 -57.88
N ALA A 744 -5.59 12.65 -58.58
CA ALA A 744 -4.53 11.73 -59.02
C ALA A 744 -3.41 11.52 -57.99
N ALA A 745 -3.43 12.22 -56.85
CA ALA A 745 -2.37 12.11 -55.86
C ALA A 745 -2.38 10.75 -55.15
N LYS A 746 -1.20 10.21 -54.88
CA LYS A 746 -1.04 8.98 -54.08
C LYS A 746 -0.92 9.35 -52.61
N VAL A 747 -1.66 8.66 -51.75
CA VAL A 747 -1.75 8.93 -50.32
C VAL A 747 -1.50 7.64 -49.54
N PHE A 748 -0.41 7.64 -48.78
CA PHE A 748 -0.06 6.59 -47.84
C PHE A 748 -0.28 7.11 -46.42
N HIS A 749 -1.00 6.35 -45.60
CA HIS A 749 -1.33 6.74 -44.23
C HIS A 749 -0.78 5.73 -43.23
N LEU A 750 0.16 6.17 -42.40
CA LEU A 750 0.82 5.40 -41.37
C LEU A 750 0.47 6.01 -40.02
N ASP A 751 -0.13 5.20 -39.15
CA ASP A 751 -0.53 5.65 -37.81
C ASP A 751 -0.65 4.44 -36.89
N VAL A 752 -0.61 4.66 -35.59
CA VAL A 752 -0.97 3.65 -34.59
C VAL A 752 -2.47 3.37 -34.53
N ASP A 753 -3.29 4.34 -34.99
CA ASP A 753 -4.72 4.24 -35.25
C ASP A 753 -5.05 4.81 -36.65
N PRO A 754 -4.87 4.01 -37.73
CA PRO A 754 -5.09 4.49 -39.10
C PRO A 754 -6.58 4.52 -39.50
N LEU A 755 -7.47 3.94 -38.68
CA LEU A 755 -8.91 3.96 -38.92
C LEU A 755 -9.62 5.09 -38.18
N LYS A 756 -8.97 5.72 -37.19
CA LYS A 756 -9.53 6.80 -36.39
C LYS A 756 -10.83 6.37 -35.73
N GLU A 757 -10.79 5.24 -35.01
CA GLU A 757 -11.99 4.58 -34.46
C GLU A 757 -12.86 5.49 -33.60
N SER A 758 -12.27 6.52 -32.98
CA SER A 758 -12.97 7.53 -32.18
C SER A 758 -13.66 8.65 -33.00
N MET A 759 -13.39 8.77 -34.30
CA MET A 759 -13.88 9.83 -35.18
C MET A 759 -14.90 9.30 -36.21
N LEU A 760 -16.11 8.97 -35.74
CA LEU A 760 -17.13 8.18 -36.49
C LEU A 760 -17.46 8.65 -37.93
N LEU A 761 -17.43 9.96 -38.22
CA LEU A 761 -17.74 10.52 -39.55
C LEU A 761 -16.49 10.84 -40.39
N PHE A 762 -15.31 10.59 -39.85
CA PHE A 762 -14.06 11.05 -40.44
C PHE A 762 -13.27 9.88 -41.06
N TYR A 763 -12.70 10.14 -42.23
CA TYR A 763 -11.76 9.24 -42.88
C TYR A 763 -10.81 10.08 -43.74
N ILE A 764 -9.63 9.52 -44.00
CA ILE A 764 -8.63 10.07 -44.91
C ILE A 764 -8.73 9.27 -46.20
N ASP A 765 -8.84 9.91 -47.38
CA ASP A 765 -8.85 9.25 -48.70
C ASP A 765 -7.46 8.69 -49.09
N ALA A 766 -6.99 7.68 -48.34
CA ALA A 766 -5.74 6.99 -48.57
C ALA A 766 -5.93 5.73 -49.44
N GLN A 767 -5.07 5.50 -50.44
CA GLN A 767 -5.04 4.25 -51.18
C GLN A 767 -4.55 3.10 -50.29
N GLN A 768 -3.61 3.40 -49.38
CA GLN A 768 -3.02 2.42 -48.47
C GLN A 768 -2.93 2.96 -47.06
N ARG A 769 -3.26 2.11 -46.09
CA ARG A 769 -3.24 2.41 -44.65
C ARG A 769 -2.48 1.33 -43.92
N TYR A 770 -1.59 1.71 -43.02
CA TYR A 770 -0.78 0.79 -42.23
C TYR A 770 -0.86 1.16 -40.75
N ARG A 771 -1.16 0.15 -39.92
CA ARG A 771 -1.08 0.29 -38.46
C ARG A 771 0.36 0.00 -38.03
N VAL A 772 1.14 1.04 -37.79
CA VAL A 772 2.59 0.93 -37.55
C VAL A 772 3.07 1.93 -36.50
N ASP A 773 4.24 1.66 -35.94
CA ASP A 773 5.03 2.68 -35.28
C ASP A 773 5.75 3.54 -36.31
N THR A 774 5.60 4.85 -36.20
CA THR A 774 6.13 5.81 -37.18
C THR A 774 7.65 5.86 -37.19
N GLN A 775 8.32 5.72 -36.05
CA GLN A 775 9.79 5.71 -36.00
C GLN A 775 10.33 4.52 -36.79
N VAL A 776 9.82 3.32 -36.50
CA VAL A 776 10.23 2.09 -37.18
C VAL A 776 9.96 2.18 -38.67
N ALA A 777 8.78 2.66 -39.07
CA ALA A 777 8.42 2.81 -40.48
C ALA A 777 9.34 3.80 -41.22
N LEU A 778 9.65 4.96 -40.60
CA LEU A 778 10.57 5.95 -41.16
C LEU A 778 11.98 5.39 -41.35
N GLU A 779 12.48 4.64 -40.36
CA GLU A 779 13.79 3.97 -40.43
C GLU A 779 13.83 2.95 -41.58
N GLN A 780 12.81 2.10 -41.71
CA GLN A 780 12.69 1.13 -42.80
C GLN A 780 12.67 1.80 -44.19
N ILE A 781 11.87 2.84 -44.36
CA ILE A 781 11.78 3.59 -45.63
C ILE A 781 13.12 4.25 -45.95
N THR A 782 13.77 4.87 -44.96
CA THR A 782 15.05 5.55 -45.14
C THR A 782 16.17 4.55 -45.48
N GLU A 783 16.21 3.39 -44.84
CA GLU A 783 17.16 2.33 -45.13
C GLU A 783 16.98 1.78 -46.55
N TYR A 784 15.73 1.57 -46.98
CA TYR A 784 15.43 1.12 -48.34
C TYR A 784 15.85 2.15 -49.41
N LEU A 785 15.68 3.44 -49.13
CA LEU A 785 16.15 4.51 -50.01
C LEU A 785 17.69 4.53 -50.10
N ARG A 786 18.40 4.34 -48.99
CA ARG A 786 19.88 4.32 -48.93
C ARG A 786 20.52 3.04 -49.46
N GLY A 787 19.76 1.95 -49.55
CA GLY A 787 20.23 0.67 -50.08
C GLY A 787 19.81 0.50 -51.54
N PRO A 788 18.71 -0.23 -51.82
CA PRO A 788 18.24 -0.52 -53.17
C PRO A 788 18.14 0.69 -54.12
N LEU A 789 17.71 1.85 -53.64
CA LEU A 789 17.46 3.04 -54.46
C LEU A 789 18.56 4.11 -54.38
N ALA A 790 19.71 3.81 -53.76
CA ALA A 790 20.76 4.79 -53.48
C ALA A 790 21.24 5.56 -54.73
N LYS A 791 21.33 4.87 -55.87
CA LYS A 791 21.79 5.43 -57.15
C LYS A 791 20.80 6.43 -57.76
N GLU A 792 19.51 6.33 -57.44
CA GLU A 792 18.47 7.21 -57.98
C GLU A 792 18.44 8.56 -57.23
N LEU A 793 18.90 8.60 -55.97
CA LEU A 793 18.95 9.80 -55.13
C LEU A 793 20.01 10.84 -55.56
N THR A 794 20.96 10.45 -56.40
CA THR A 794 22.08 11.31 -56.85
C THR A 794 21.81 12.01 -58.18
N THR A 795 20.56 12.01 -58.67
CA THR A 795 20.21 12.68 -59.93
C THR A 795 20.08 14.21 -59.74
N VAL A 796 20.34 14.96 -60.81
CA VAL A 796 20.31 16.45 -60.84
C VAL A 796 18.94 17.01 -60.42
N ASP A 797 17.86 16.25 -60.61
CA ASP A 797 16.52 16.66 -60.21
C ASP A 797 16.36 16.81 -58.69
N PHE A 798 17.05 16.00 -57.90
CA PHE A 798 17.06 16.14 -56.43
C PHE A 798 17.84 17.39 -55.99
N ASP A 799 18.96 17.70 -56.65
CA ASP A 799 19.71 18.94 -56.37
C ASP A 799 18.85 20.18 -56.67
N ARG A 800 18.14 20.16 -57.80
CA ARG A 800 17.21 21.25 -58.18
C ARG A 800 16.08 21.41 -57.17
N ARG A 801 15.47 20.31 -56.70
CA ARG A 801 14.41 20.35 -55.68
C ARG A 801 14.93 20.85 -54.35
N ALA A 802 16.12 20.41 -53.93
CA ALA A 802 16.76 20.88 -52.71
C ALA A 802 17.02 22.38 -52.73
N GLU A 803 17.53 22.92 -53.83
CA GLU A 803 17.77 24.36 -53.98
C GLU A 803 16.46 25.15 -53.95
N ALA A 804 15.43 24.69 -54.67
CA ALA A 804 14.11 25.33 -54.67
C ALA A 804 13.50 25.37 -53.25
N LEU A 805 13.63 24.28 -52.49
CA LEU A 805 13.17 24.18 -51.12
C LEU A 805 13.95 25.13 -50.19
N LEU A 806 15.28 25.21 -50.33
CA LEU A 806 16.12 26.14 -49.58
C LEU A 806 15.74 27.61 -49.85
N GLN A 807 15.45 27.97 -51.10
CA GLN A 807 14.99 29.32 -51.44
C GLN A 807 13.60 29.62 -50.87
N SER A 808 12.67 28.66 -50.96
CA SER A 808 11.34 28.77 -50.34
C SER A 808 11.43 28.98 -48.83
N HIS A 809 12.32 28.23 -48.16
CA HIS A 809 12.57 28.36 -46.74
C HIS A 809 13.14 29.74 -46.37
N LYS A 810 14.16 30.22 -47.08
CA LYS A 810 14.74 31.57 -46.87
C LYS A 810 13.68 32.67 -46.99
N GLU A 811 12.83 32.58 -48.01
CA GLU A 811 11.75 33.55 -48.21
C GLU A 811 10.70 33.45 -47.09
N ARG A 812 10.35 32.24 -46.64
CA ARG A 812 9.47 32.05 -45.47
C ARG A 812 10.05 32.73 -44.24
N ILE A 813 11.32 32.49 -43.90
CA ILE A 813 11.98 33.13 -42.76
C ILE A 813 11.92 34.66 -42.89
N ARG A 814 12.19 35.20 -44.08
CA ARG A 814 12.08 36.64 -44.36
C ARG A 814 10.67 37.19 -44.14
N ILE A 815 9.64 36.49 -44.61
CA ILE A 815 8.22 36.86 -44.41
C ILE A 815 7.90 36.88 -42.91
N LEU A 816 8.32 35.85 -42.18
CA LEU A 816 8.08 35.75 -40.74
C LEU A 816 8.81 36.84 -39.95
N ASP A 817 10.05 37.17 -40.30
CA ASP A 817 10.80 38.27 -39.68
C ASP A 817 10.15 39.64 -40.00
N ASN A 818 9.61 39.81 -41.20
CA ASN A 818 8.87 41.02 -41.58
C ASN A 818 7.55 41.20 -40.81
N ARG A 819 6.89 40.10 -40.42
CA ARG A 819 5.68 40.10 -39.58
C ARG A 819 5.94 40.43 -38.11
N ALA A 820 7.17 40.24 -37.63
CA ALA A 820 7.57 40.46 -36.23
C ALA A 820 7.71 41.95 -35.88
N LYS A 821 6.64 42.73 -36.07
CA LYS A 821 6.56 44.18 -35.86
C LYS A 821 5.37 44.54 -34.99
N LEU A 822 5.41 45.75 -34.42
CA LEU A 822 4.27 46.36 -33.76
C LEU A 822 3.13 46.61 -34.76
N SER A 823 1.92 46.80 -34.26
CA SER A 823 0.81 47.23 -35.11
C SER A 823 1.07 48.65 -35.64
N ASP A 824 0.31 49.07 -36.66
CA ASP A 824 0.39 50.43 -37.20
C ASP A 824 0.09 51.52 -36.16
N GLN A 825 -0.64 51.16 -35.09
CA GLN A 825 -0.96 52.02 -33.95
C GLN A 825 0.12 51.98 -32.84
N GLY A 826 1.19 51.20 -33.02
CA GLY A 826 2.26 51.03 -32.04
C GLY A 826 1.96 50.01 -30.93
N ASN A 827 0.85 49.27 -31.02
CA ASN A 827 0.49 48.25 -30.03
C ASN A 827 1.30 46.97 -30.23
N LEU A 828 1.46 46.19 -29.16
CA LEU A 828 2.09 44.87 -29.21
C LEU A 828 1.27 43.93 -30.11
N THR A 829 1.97 43.07 -30.84
CA THR A 829 1.35 42.00 -31.64
C THR A 829 1.85 40.66 -31.13
N THR A 830 1.06 39.60 -31.33
CA THR A 830 1.54 38.22 -31.03
C THR A 830 2.86 37.93 -31.74
N ASP A 831 2.99 38.39 -33.00
CA ASP A 831 4.19 38.15 -33.79
C ASP A 831 5.44 38.79 -33.16
N TYR A 832 5.34 40.06 -32.74
CA TYR A 832 6.42 40.78 -32.06
C TYR A 832 6.76 40.16 -30.71
N VAL A 833 5.76 39.84 -29.90
CA VAL A 833 5.92 39.24 -28.56
C VAL A 833 6.68 37.92 -28.67
N CYS A 834 6.23 37.00 -29.51
CA CYS A 834 6.84 35.68 -29.65
C CYS A 834 8.24 35.72 -30.27
N SER A 835 8.48 36.60 -31.25
CA SER A 835 9.83 36.83 -31.80
C SER A 835 10.78 37.37 -30.74
N THR A 836 10.32 38.26 -29.85
CA THR A 836 11.12 38.79 -28.75
C THR A 836 11.43 37.72 -27.71
N LEU A 837 10.46 36.86 -27.36
CA LEU A 837 10.70 35.69 -26.50
C LEU A 837 11.77 34.77 -27.11
N ARG A 838 11.66 34.41 -28.39
CA ARG A 838 12.65 33.58 -29.11
C ARG A 838 14.06 34.18 -29.06
N LYS A 839 14.19 35.51 -29.17
CA LYS A 839 15.48 36.21 -29.18
C LYS A 839 16.11 36.38 -27.79
N LYS A 840 15.28 36.55 -26.76
CA LYS A 840 15.73 36.90 -25.40
C LYS A 840 15.88 35.68 -24.48
N LEU A 841 15.11 34.63 -24.72
CA LEU A 841 15.15 33.41 -23.92
C LEU A 841 16.16 32.41 -24.50
N PRO A 842 16.71 31.49 -23.68
CA PRO A 842 17.64 30.50 -24.17
C PRO A 842 17.04 29.57 -25.24
N GLN A 843 17.86 29.11 -26.18
CA GLN A 843 17.42 28.29 -27.33
C GLN A 843 16.72 26.98 -26.94
N ASP A 844 17.00 26.41 -25.77
CA ASP A 844 16.39 25.18 -25.27
C ASP A 844 15.13 25.40 -24.41
N THR A 845 14.59 26.61 -24.42
CA THR A 845 13.33 26.94 -23.73
C THR A 845 12.19 26.12 -24.31
N ILE A 846 11.40 25.50 -23.44
CA ILE A 846 10.24 24.68 -23.79
C ILE A 846 8.98 25.54 -23.70
N PHE A 847 8.10 25.44 -24.69
CA PHE A 847 6.87 26.24 -24.80
C PHE A 847 5.64 25.33 -24.66
N ALA A 848 4.87 25.55 -23.59
CA ALA A 848 3.55 24.97 -23.39
C ALA A 848 2.49 25.94 -23.94
N VAL A 849 1.84 25.59 -25.05
CA VAL A 849 1.02 26.55 -25.81
C VAL A 849 -0.45 26.19 -25.72
N GLU A 850 -1.28 27.21 -25.47
CA GLU A 850 -2.74 27.12 -25.56
C GLU A 850 -3.33 28.50 -25.91
N ALA A 851 -2.93 28.99 -27.08
CA ALA A 851 -3.27 30.31 -27.58
C ALA A 851 -4.21 30.19 -28.79
N ILE A 852 -5.39 29.58 -28.63
CA ILE A 852 -6.29 29.07 -29.69
C ILE A 852 -6.24 29.85 -31.02
N THR A 853 -6.60 31.14 -31.03
CA THR A 853 -6.62 31.97 -32.25
C THR A 853 -5.24 32.43 -32.75
N ASN A 854 -4.26 32.43 -31.86
CA ASN A 854 -2.90 32.90 -32.09
C ASN A 854 -1.89 31.76 -32.30
N THR A 855 -2.29 30.50 -32.15
CA THR A 855 -1.40 29.32 -32.18
C THR A 855 -0.47 29.31 -33.41
N ILE A 856 -0.99 29.61 -34.60
CA ILE A 856 -0.18 29.65 -35.84
C ILE A 856 0.86 30.78 -35.77
N ALA A 857 0.49 31.97 -35.29
CA ALA A 857 1.42 33.09 -35.14
C ALA A 857 2.49 32.79 -34.07
N VAL A 858 2.09 32.13 -32.98
CA VAL A 858 3.03 31.66 -31.95
C VAL A 858 4.00 30.64 -32.55
N ALA A 859 3.53 29.63 -33.29
CA ALA A 859 4.39 28.62 -33.92
C ALA A 859 5.35 29.22 -34.95
N ASP A 860 4.83 30.07 -35.84
CA ASP A 860 5.59 30.77 -36.87
C ASP A 860 6.72 31.66 -36.28
N GLN A 861 6.54 32.23 -35.08
CA GLN A 861 7.53 33.11 -34.46
C GLN A 861 8.36 32.47 -33.36
N ILE A 862 7.90 31.42 -32.70
CA ILE A 862 8.76 30.65 -31.78
C ILE A 862 9.78 29.85 -32.59
N ARG A 863 9.39 29.28 -33.74
CA ARG A 863 10.26 28.51 -34.64
C ARG A 863 11.05 27.44 -33.88
N ALA A 864 10.33 26.52 -33.22
CA ALA A 864 10.94 25.44 -32.46
C ALA A 864 11.87 24.59 -33.35
N THR A 865 13.06 24.28 -32.84
CA THR A 865 14.12 23.55 -33.56
C THR A 865 14.48 22.24 -32.87
N LEU A 866 14.13 22.06 -31.59
CA LEU A 866 14.46 20.87 -30.81
C LEU A 866 13.21 20.01 -30.52
N PRO A 867 13.27 18.68 -30.63
CA PRO A 867 12.18 17.81 -30.18
C PRO A 867 11.78 18.09 -28.72
N GLY A 868 10.48 18.11 -28.43
CA GLY A 868 9.94 18.43 -27.10
C GLY A 868 9.99 19.91 -26.72
N GLN A 869 10.40 20.81 -27.63
CA GLN A 869 10.44 22.24 -27.38
C GLN A 869 9.07 22.92 -27.44
N TRP A 870 8.10 22.30 -28.10
CA TRP A 870 6.74 22.82 -28.21
C TRP A 870 5.76 21.70 -27.88
N ILE A 871 4.86 21.97 -26.92
CA ILE A 871 3.83 21.04 -26.49
C ILE A 871 2.49 21.80 -26.36
N HIS A 872 1.44 21.20 -26.90
CA HIS A 872 0.06 21.70 -26.95
C HIS A 872 -0.88 20.66 -26.33
N CYS A 873 -2.09 21.06 -25.92
CA CYS A 873 -3.00 20.19 -25.16
C CYS A 873 -3.44 18.91 -25.86
N GLY A 874 -3.32 18.82 -27.19
CA GLY A 874 -3.68 17.63 -27.99
C GLY A 874 -5.19 17.41 -28.18
N GLY A 875 -6.05 18.06 -27.39
CA GLY A 875 -7.50 17.96 -27.46
C GLY A 875 -8.21 19.32 -27.50
N GLY A 876 -9.54 19.31 -27.49
CA GLY A 876 -10.36 20.52 -27.58
C GLY A 876 -10.69 21.20 -26.24
N GLY A 877 -10.28 20.61 -25.11
CA GLY A 877 -10.60 21.14 -23.78
C GLY A 877 -9.69 22.31 -23.39
N LEU A 878 -10.27 23.48 -23.09
CA LEU A 878 -9.50 24.65 -22.65
C LEU A 878 -9.10 24.54 -21.17
N GLY A 879 -7.92 25.05 -20.82
CA GLY A 879 -7.35 25.17 -19.47
C GLY A 879 -6.18 24.21 -19.18
N TRP A 880 -5.77 23.39 -20.14
CA TRP A 880 -4.70 22.40 -19.96
C TRP A 880 -3.34 23.01 -19.61
N SER A 881 -2.95 24.09 -20.29
CA SER A 881 -1.58 24.61 -20.30
C SER A 881 -1.07 25.09 -18.95
N GLY A 882 -1.94 25.45 -18.00
CA GLY A 882 -1.52 25.82 -16.65
C GLY A 882 -0.88 24.66 -15.92
N GLY A 883 -1.64 23.56 -15.71
CA GLY A 883 -1.08 22.33 -15.14
C GLY A 883 -0.03 21.69 -16.04
N GLY A 884 -0.27 21.67 -17.35
CA GLY A 884 0.65 21.12 -18.36
C GLY A 884 2.04 21.73 -18.26
N ALA A 885 2.17 23.05 -18.17
CA ALA A 885 3.46 23.73 -18.03
C ALA A 885 4.22 23.32 -16.77
N LEU A 886 3.52 23.16 -15.62
CA LEU A 886 4.17 22.70 -14.39
C LEU A 886 4.63 21.24 -14.50
N GLY A 887 3.82 20.38 -15.13
CA GLY A 887 4.18 18.99 -15.43
C GLY A 887 5.41 18.87 -16.32
N ILE A 888 5.44 19.63 -17.41
CA ILE A 888 6.58 19.71 -18.34
C ILE A 888 7.82 20.21 -17.60
N LYS A 889 7.69 21.23 -16.76
CA LYS A 889 8.81 21.76 -15.96
C LYS A 889 9.37 20.72 -14.98
N LEU A 890 8.50 19.97 -14.29
CA LEU A 890 8.91 18.88 -13.42
C LEU A 890 9.69 17.79 -14.16
N ALA A 891 9.21 17.37 -15.34
CA ALA A 891 9.89 16.38 -16.17
C ALA A 891 11.23 16.90 -16.71
N ALA A 892 11.25 18.15 -17.19
CA ALA A 892 12.46 18.78 -17.71
C ALA A 892 13.55 18.93 -16.64
N ASP A 893 13.17 19.36 -15.42
CA ASP A 893 14.08 19.47 -14.29
C ASP A 893 14.63 18.11 -13.84
N ALA A 894 13.78 17.08 -13.83
CA ALA A 894 14.22 15.72 -13.50
C ALA A 894 15.24 15.20 -14.52
N ALA A 895 15.00 15.41 -15.81
CA ALA A 895 15.94 15.03 -16.87
C ALA A 895 17.24 15.86 -16.81
N ASP A 896 17.16 17.16 -16.51
CA ASP A 896 18.35 18.02 -16.42
C ASP A 896 19.20 17.68 -15.19
N ALA A 897 18.61 17.23 -14.09
CA ALA A 897 19.32 16.78 -12.89
C ALA A 897 20.21 15.54 -13.12
N LEU A 898 19.92 14.73 -14.15
CA LEU A 898 20.73 13.56 -14.51
C LEU A 898 22.02 13.93 -15.26
N VAL A 899 22.14 15.18 -15.74
CA VAL A 899 23.30 15.65 -16.51
C VAL A 899 24.07 16.68 -15.68
N LEU A 900 25.21 16.26 -15.12
CA LEU A 900 26.05 17.11 -14.28
C LEU A 900 26.42 18.43 -14.97
N GLY A 901 26.20 19.55 -14.28
CA GLY A 901 26.50 20.90 -14.78
C GLY A 901 25.50 21.45 -15.80
N LYS A 902 24.47 20.67 -16.19
CA LYS A 902 23.41 21.18 -17.07
C LYS A 902 22.51 22.13 -16.30
N ARG A 903 22.26 23.31 -16.88
CA ARG A 903 21.29 24.25 -16.30
C ARG A 903 19.88 23.70 -16.43
N LYS A 904 19.01 24.09 -15.52
CA LYS A 904 17.56 23.88 -15.65
C LYS A 904 17.02 24.67 -16.84
N ARG A 905 16.29 24.01 -17.73
CA ARG A 905 15.63 24.66 -18.87
C ARG A 905 14.47 25.54 -18.42
N PHE A 906 14.20 26.60 -19.18
CA PHE A 906 13.00 27.42 -18.97
C PHE A 906 11.78 26.72 -19.58
N VAL A 907 10.64 26.88 -18.91
CA VAL A 907 9.33 26.49 -19.45
C VAL A 907 8.46 27.73 -19.49
N VAL A 908 7.92 28.01 -20.68
CA VAL A 908 7.08 29.18 -20.95
C VAL A 908 5.68 28.71 -21.34
N GLN A 909 4.68 29.09 -20.56
CA GLN A 909 3.28 28.95 -20.92
C GLN A 909 2.88 30.13 -21.82
N ILE A 910 2.45 29.89 -23.06
CA ILE A 910 1.86 30.93 -23.92
C ILE A 910 0.37 30.63 -24.07
N VAL A 911 -0.47 31.47 -23.50
CA VAL A 911 -1.88 31.17 -23.31
C VAL A 911 -2.76 32.37 -23.68
N GLY A 912 -3.94 32.12 -24.26
CA GLY A 912 -4.93 33.17 -24.45
C GLY A 912 -5.58 33.58 -23.12
N ASP A 913 -6.01 34.82 -23.00
CA ASP A 913 -6.75 35.35 -21.84
C ASP A 913 -7.93 34.46 -21.38
N GLY A 914 -8.73 33.94 -22.31
CA GLY A 914 -9.79 32.99 -22.00
C GLY A 914 -9.28 31.64 -21.49
N SER A 915 -8.32 31.03 -22.19
CA SER A 915 -7.73 29.75 -21.76
C SER A 915 -7.03 29.85 -20.40
N TYR A 916 -6.43 31.00 -20.09
CA TYR A 916 -5.81 31.27 -18.79
C TYR A 916 -6.83 31.11 -17.65
N MET A 917 -8.04 31.65 -17.81
CA MET A 917 -9.10 31.50 -16.81
C MET A 917 -9.54 30.05 -16.63
N PHE A 918 -9.67 29.28 -17.72
CA PHE A 918 -10.00 27.86 -17.66
C PHE A 918 -8.91 27.02 -16.98
N SER A 919 -7.67 27.50 -16.95
CA SER A 919 -6.54 26.76 -16.37
C SER A 919 -6.50 26.73 -14.83
N VAL A 920 -7.51 27.30 -14.17
CA VAL A 920 -7.61 27.39 -12.71
C VAL A 920 -6.33 28.01 -12.11
N PRO A 921 -5.99 29.26 -12.49
CA PRO A 921 -4.71 29.89 -12.15
C PRO A 921 -4.48 29.97 -10.63
N SER A 922 -5.53 30.05 -9.82
CA SER A 922 -5.44 29.98 -8.36
C SER A 922 -4.77 28.69 -7.86
N SER A 923 -5.09 27.55 -8.47
CA SER A 923 -4.49 26.26 -8.14
C SER A 923 -3.08 26.14 -8.73
N VAL A 924 -2.91 26.51 -10.01
CA VAL A 924 -1.62 26.44 -10.72
C VAL A 924 -0.52 27.19 -9.96
N TYR A 925 -0.75 28.44 -9.61
CA TYR A 925 0.30 29.26 -9.01
C TYR A 925 0.54 28.98 -7.54
N TRP A 926 -0.46 28.48 -6.81
CA TRP A 926 -0.25 27.93 -5.47
C TRP A 926 0.66 26.69 -5.50
N ILE A 927 0.42 25.76 -6.44
CA ILE A 927 1.25 24.56 -6.62
C ILE A 927 2.67 24.96 -7.01
N SER A 928 2.81 25.88 -7.97
CA SER A 928 4.10 26.36 -8.46
C SER A 928 5.01 26.86 -7.33
N VAL A 929 4.48 27.70 -6.43
CA VAL A 929 5.22 28.18 -5.27
C VAL A 929 5.48 27.07 -4.25
N ARG A 930 4.44 26.33 -3.86
CA ARG A 930 4.54 25.27 -2.83
C ARG A 930 5.61 24.24 -3.13
N TYR A 931 5.76 23.85 -4.41
CA TYR A 931 6.68 22.80 -4.83
C TYR A 931 7.93 23.34 -5.56
N GLY A 932 8.10 24.66 -5.68
CA GLY A 932 9.24 25.28 -6.33
C GLY A 932 9.36 24.91 -7.82
N ILE A 933 8.27 25.05 -8.58
CA ILE A 933 8.18 24.71 -10.01
C ILE A 933 8.04 26.01 -10.83
N PRO A 934 9.16 26.70 -11.13
CA PRO A 934 9.13 28.01 -11.78
C PRO A 934 8.80 27.92 -13.28
N VAL A 935 7.78 28.65 -13.71
CA VAL A 935 7.37 28.82 -15.11
C VAL A 935 7.10 30.29 -15.43
N LEU A 936 7.32 30.69 -16.68
CA LEU A 936 6.94 32.01 -17.19
C LEU A 936 5.65 31.88 -17.98
N THR A 937 4.61 32.61 -17.58
CA THR A 937 3.34 32.65 -18.31
C THR A 937 3.19 33.96 -19.06
N ILE A 938 2.92 33.86 -20.35
CA ILE A 938 2.59 34.97 -21.25
C ILE A 938 1.10 34.85 -21.59
N VAL A 939 0.30 35.74 -21.01
CA VAL A 939 -1.13 35.84 -21.32
C VAL A 939 -1.28 36.79 -22.50
N LEU A 940 -1.75 36.25 -23.63
CA LEU A 940 -2.07 37.01 -24.83
C LEU A 940 -3.48 37.58 -24.71
N ASN A 941 -3.59 38.80 -24.21
CA ASN A 941 -4.85 39.44 -23.84
C ASN A 941 -5.42 40.29 -24.98
N ASN A 942 -6.46 39.75 -25.62
CA ASN A 942 -7.21 40.44 -26.67
C ASN A 942 -8.64 40.84 -26.24
N LEU A 943 -8.94 40.75 -24.93
CA LEU A 943 -10.22 41.08 -24.30
C LEU A 943 -11.40 40.19 -24.72
N GLY A 944 -11.20 38.88 -24.89
CA GLY A 944 -12.31 37.94 -25.07
C GLY A 944 -12.11 36.77 -26.04
N TRP A 945 -13.17 36.00 -26.25
CA TRP A 945 -13.12 34.81 -27.10
C TRP A 945 -13.25 35.13 -28.59
N ASN A 946 -12.12 35.23 -29.28
CA ASN A 946 -12.12 35.45 -30.73
C ASN A 946 -12.33 34.17 -31.56
N ALA A 947 -12.13 32.98 -30.97
CA ALA A 947 -12.33 31.70 -31.68
C ALA A 947 -13.80 31.47 -32.10
N PRO A 948 -14.81 31.66 -31.23
CA PRO A 948 -16.22 31.60 -31.64
C PRO A 948 -16.57 32.62 -32.73
N ARG A 949 -16.01 33.85 -32.68
CA ARG A 949 -16.22 34.86 -33.72
C ARG A 949 -15.69 34.38 -35.08
N ARG A 950 -14.46 33.86 -35.12
CA ARG A 950 -13.86 33.31 -36.35
C ARG A 950 -14.69 32.15 -36.89
N SER A 951 -15.11 31.22 -36.03
CA SER A 951 -15.97 30.09 -36.43
C SER A 951 -17.31 30.56 -36.98
N MET A 952 -17.95 31.53 -36.32
CA MET A 952 -19.21 32.12 -36.78
C MET A 952 -19.05 32.75 -38.18
N LEU A 953 -17.98 33.49 -38.42
CA LEU A 953 -17.70 34.12 -39.72
C LEU A 953 -17.44 33.11 -40.84
N LEU A 954 -16.92 31.91 -40.53
CA LEU A 954 -16.76 30.83 -41.53
C LEU A 954 -18.10 30.25 -42.02
N VAL A 955 -19.17 30.41 -41.23
CA VAL A 955 -20.50 29.87 -41.53
C VAL A 955 -21.47 30.97 -41.98
N HIS A 956 -21.39 32.14 -41.35
CA HIS A 956 -22.27 33.29 -41.56
C HIS A 956 -21.46 34.57 -41.82
N PRO A 957 -20.67 34.64 -42.92
CA PRO A 957 -19.83 35.81 -43.20
C PRO A 957 -20.64 37.10 -43.36
N ASP A 958 -21.87 37.01 -43.86
CA ASP A 958 -22.76 38.15 -44.12
C ASP A 958 -23.99 38.20 -43.18
N GLY A 959 -24.05 37.31 -42.19
CA GLY A 959 -25.17 37.25 -41.25
C GLY A 959 -25.20 38.42 -40.25
N PRO A 960 -26.29 38.62 -39.50
CA PRO A 960 -26.38 39.70 -38.51
C PRO A 960 -25.21 39.73 -37.50
N ALA A 961 -24.74 38.54 -37.10
CA ALA A 961 -23.63 38.37 -36.19
C ALA A 961 -22.27 38.83 -36.76
N SER A 962 -22.08 38.90 -38.08
CA SER A 962 -20.79 39.32 -38.67
C SER A 962 -20.48 40.79 -38.45
N LYS A 963 -21.53 41.60 -38.28
CA LYS A 963 -21.46 43.04 -37.99
C LYS A 963 -21.57 43.37 -36.50
N ALA A 964 -21.81 42.37 -35.66
CA ALA A 964 -21.99 42.55 -34.23
C ALA A 964 -20.66 42.83 -33.51
N THR A 965 -20.76 43.65 -32.46
CA THR A 965 -19.68 43.92 -31.51
C THR A 965 -19.37 42.67 -30.66
N LYS A 966 -18.20 42.62 -30.01
CA LYS A 966 -17.88 41.52 -29.08
C LYS A 966 -18.88 41.44 -27.91
N GLY A 967 -19.43 42.58 -27.49
CA GLY A 967 -20.44 42.66 -26.44
C GLY A 967 -21.76 42.03 -26.86
N GLU A 968 -22.28 42.40 -28.03
CA GLU A 968 -23.53 41.81 -28.57
C GLU A 968 -23.41 40.29 -28.78
N LEU A 969 -22.21 39.81 -29.13
CA LEU A 969 -21.92 38.39 -29.28
C LEU A 969 -21.70 37.65 -27.95
N ASN A 970 -21.64 38.35 -26.80
CA ASN A 970 -21.29 37.79 -25.48
C ASN A 970 -19.94 37.07 -25.45
N ILE A 971 -18.96 37.61 -26.18
CA ILE A 971 -17.59 37.08 -26.24
C ILE A 971 -16.55 38.07 -25.72
N SER A 972 -16.98 39.20 -25.17
CA SER A 972 -16.12 40.23 -24.59
C SER A 972 -15.83 39.92 -23.12
N PHE A 973 -14.60 40.16 -22.68
CA PHE A 973 -14.23 40.16 -21.25
C PHE A 973 -14.04 41.56 -20.69
N ALA A 974 -14.54 42.60 -21.34
CA ALA A 974 -14.47 43.95 -20.77
C ALA A 974 -15.45 44.10 -19.58
N PRO A 975 -15.02 44.68 -18.44
CA PRO A 975 -13.65 45.09 -18.12
C PRO A 975 -12.71 43.89 -17.84
N SER A 976 -11.47 43.97 -18.33
CA SER A 976 -10.49 42.88 -18.24
C SER A 976 -10.25 42.44 -16.80
N PRO A 977 -10.21 41.13 -16.51
CA PRO A 977 -9.65 40.60 -15.28
C PRO A 977 -8.18 41.03 -15.09
N ASP A 978 -7.73 41.11 -13.84
CA ASP A 978 -6.33 41.29 -13.48
C ASP A 978 -5.60 39.94 -13.46
N TYR A 979 -5.20 39.45 -14.64
CA TYR A 979 -4.62 38.12 -14.80
C TYR A 979 -3.33 37.93 -13.97
N ALA A 980 -2.45 38.93 -13.98
CA ALA A 980 -1.22 38.93 -13.19
C ALA A 980 -1.53 39.01 -11.68
N GLY A 981 -2.51 39.80 -11.28
CA GLY A 981 -2.99 39.90 -9.90
C GLY A 981 -3.54 38.58 -9.36
N ILE A 982 -4.24 37.79 -10.16
CA ILE A 982 -4.73 36.45 -9.77
C ILE A 982 -3.56 35.54 -9.40
N ALA A 983 -2.50 35.52 -10.21
CA ALA A 983 -1.31 34.72 -9.93
C ALA A 983 -0.58 35.19 -8.66
N LYS A 984 -0.47 36.51 -8.49
CA LYS A 984 0.13 37.12 -7.31
C LYS A 984 -0.67 36.81 -6.04
N ALA A 985 -2.00 36.87 -6.09
CA ALA A 985 -2.87 36.52 -4.96
C ALA A 985 -2.75 35.03 -4.60
N ALA A 986 -2.79 34.15 -5.60
CA ALA A 986 -2.68 32.70 -5.43
C ALA A 986 -1.34 32.25 -4.81
N SER A 987 -0.28 33.01 -5.05
CA SER A 987 1.08 32.78 -4.54
C SER A 987 1.41 33.56 -3.27
N ASN A 988 0.42 34.17 -2.60
CA ASN A 988 0.63 35.00 -1.43
C ASN A 988 1.66 36.15 -1.66
N GLY A 989 1.66 36.71 -2.86
CA GLY A 989 2.51 37.84 -3.25
C GLY A 989 3.88 37.46 -3.82
N GLU A 990 4.26 36.18 -3.85
CA GLU A 990 5.61 35.76 -4.25
C GLU A 990 5.87 35.86 -5.75
N ILE A 991 4.87 35.55 -6.59
CA ILE A 991 5.05 35.55 -8.05
C ILE A 991 5.22 36.96 -8.59
N PHE A 992 6.16 37.11 -9.53
CA PHE A 992 6.30 38.32 -10.33
C PHE A 992 5.12 38.43 -11.30
N GLY A 993 4.27 39.44 -11.12
CA GLY A 993 3.14 39.72 -12.00
C GLY A 993 3.24 41.12 -12.58
N ALA A 994 3.09 41.24 -13.90
CA ALA A 994 3.04 42.54 -14.58
C ALA A 994 2.00 42.56 -15.69
N ARG A 995 1.30 43.68 -15.83
CA ARG A 995 0.50 44.00 -17.00
C ARG A 995 1.28 44.91 -17.92
N VAL A 996 1.23 44.62 -19.21
CA VAL A 996 2.06 45.23 -20.24
C VAL A 996 1.16 45.72 -21.37
N VAL A 997 1.24 47.00 -21.69
CA VAL A 997 0.44 47.59 -22.78
C VAL A 997 1.30 48.15 -23.92
N ASN A 998 2.59 48.37 -23.69
CA ASN A 998 3.50 48.92 -24.70
C ASN A 998 4.85 48.15 -24.78
N PRO A 999 5.65 48.37 -25.84
CA PRO A 999 6.87 47.60 -26.09
C PRO A 999 7.97 47.81 -25.05
N SER A 1000 8.17 49.04 -24.57
CA SER A 1000 9.17 49.32 -23.53
C SER A 1000 8.85 48.63 -22.21
N GLU A 1001 7.57 48.62 -21.81
CA GLU A 1001 7.10 47.87 -20.66
C GLU A 1001 7.28 46.37 -20.85
N PHE A 1002 7.07 45.86 -22.06
CA PHE A 1002 7.23 44.43 -22.35
C PHE A 1002 8.68 43.97 -22.14
N GLU A 1003 9.65 44.70 -22.70
CA GLU A 1003 11.06 44.35 -22.52
C GLU A 1003 11.49 44.43 -21.05
N ALA A 1004 11.07 45.47 -20.33
CA ALA A 1004 11.37 45.61 -18.91
C ALA A 1004 10.74 44.49 -18.07
N ALA A 1005 9.47 44.18 -18.32
CA ALA A 1005 8.74 43.13 -17.61
C ALA A 1005 9.30 41.73 -17.93
N LEU A 1006 9.72 41.47 -19.18
CA LEU A 1006 10.35 40.22 -19.57
C LEU A 1006 11.69 40.02 -18.85
N ASN A 1007 12.52 41.07 -18.75
CA ASN A 1007 13.77 40.99 -18.00
C ASN A 1007 13.52 40.69 -16.51
N GLY A 1008 12.53 41.36 -15.90
CA GLY A 1008 12.13 41.09 -14.51
C GLY A 1008 11.60 39.67 -14.31
N ALA A 1009 10.83 39.15 -15.28
CA ALA A 1009 10.36 37.78 -15.27
C ALA A 1009 11.51 36.75 -15.38
N VAL A 1010 12.49 37.00 -16.24
CA VAL A 1010 13.69 36.15 -16.36
C VAL A 1010 14.52 36.15 -15.07
N GLU A 1011 14.69 37.32 -14.44
CA GLU A 1011 15.34 37.41 -13.13
C GLU A 1011 14.58 36.61 -12.06
N SER A 1012 13.24 36.71 -12.05
CA SER A 1012 12.38 35.92 -11.17
C SER A 1012 12.58 34.42 -11.35
N LEU A 1013 12.58 33.94 -12.61
CA LEU A 1013 12.81 32.52 -12.92
C LEU A 1013 14.18 32.04 -12.45
N ASN A 1014 15.23 32.86 -12.62
CA ASN A 1014 16.58 32.53 -12.16
C ASN A 1014 16.66 32.41 -10.63
N ARG A 1015 15.77 33.11 -9.89
CA ARG A 1015 15.61 32.95 -8.44
C ARG A 1015 14.72 31.76 -8.05
N GLY A 1016 14.18 31.01 -9.02
CA GLY A 1016 13.30 29.87 -8.78
C GLY A 1016 11.83 30.26 -8.56
N ILE A 1017 11.42 31.46 -8.97
CA ILE A 1017 10.06 31.99 -8.77
C ILE A 1017 9.37 32.20 -10.11
N SER A 1018 8.15 31.69 -10.25
CA SER A 1018 7.32 31.88 -11.45
C SER A 1018 7.00 33.34 -11.74
N ALA A 1019 6.65 33.63 -13.00
CA ALA A 1019 6.30 34.96 -13.46
C ALA A 1019 5.10 34.93 -14.41
N VAL A 1020 4.23 35.94 -14.34
CA VAL A 1020 3.06 36.09 -15.23
C VAL A 1020 3.06 37.49 -15.85
N LEU A 1021 3.05 37.54 -17.17
CA LEU A 1021 2.94 38.75 -17.96
C LEU A 1021 1.58 38.78 -18.68
N ASP A 1022 0.72 39.73 -18.30
CA ASP A 1022 -0.53 40.04 -19.00
C ASP A 1022 -0.23 41.03 -20.14
N VAL A 1023 -0.19 40.54 -21.38
CA VAL A 1023 0.25 41.30 -22.55
C VAL A 1023 -0.95 41.67 -23.42
N ALA A 1024 -1.26 42.97 -23.49
CA ALA A 1024 -2.33 43.48 -24.35
C ALA A 1024 -1.91 43.38 -25.84
N ILE A 1025 -2.68 42.65 -26.66
CA ILE A 1025 -2.40 42.37 -28.07
C ILE A 1025 -3.56 42.69 -29.03
#